data_AF-A0A8H4FE41-F1
#
_entry.id   AF-A0A8H4FE41-F1
#
_cell.length_a   1.000
_cell.length_b   1.000
_cell.length_c   1.000
_cell.angle_alpha   90.00
_cell.angle_beta   90.00
_cell.angle_gamma   90.00
#
_symmetry.space_group_name_H-M   'P 1'
#
loop_
_entity.id
_entity.type
_entity.pdbx_description
1 polymer ?
#
loop_
_entity_poly.entity_id
_entity_poly.type
_entity_poly.pdbx_seq_one_letter_code
_entity_poly.pdbx_strand_id
1 'polypeptide(L)'
;MPEPWRQLRSLVFLSDEEMGKKDDDHYRGGSSNVNPMLLRNRNTQWQPAAKMPSRRLFRRLAYLFLIAAGIWYFLGDLSFAERRPNYIYPYTDGPRDYIPSPIRDGPPRRSGGGRKAKPGTPMPPIAEHDYNGPVKFHRLASSLHAIAATKGGQTINQNVLFAASSLHSASTLLPFACKMGMELRNYVHFAVMGRSELELDEIKKINGIDDSCYIIWHDARADFSSLSTDARLELSVVRGLRNINTFMHPQAIMVDGTDDELFPFLKGMRQEAGALKIPLIELPKEASKQLWWLSKLDSPSLAAWNKVSVDILIQAPASGSGSLLRLLRSLNEVDFTAFTIPHLTIELPQDIEPATAKFLEDFHWPPSHVANPGRTQMLSLRHRIPRQRMTEEESSIRFLESFWPTTPRFSHILVLSPQAELAPGFFHYLKYSLLEYRYSGYSVVQKWDQRLLGISLTAPSVYLNGKKAFVEPISDGPDEMGTSYMWQAPSSNAMLIFGEKWVELHGLVSQVDALKSSRAPEKIPEMVTTKEVSKMFPSWLEHVLRLSRLRGYFTVYPSAETGATVAKVHNELYRGPEEYEMEADERKKLRANLAESMHTSESLVRTLDTLPNNGTLTPCKDLPMLGWEGDSMGLRDVYQRAVEYMFAWREVVGGCNAEAKQSDHIDGSARDLFCTPDGKLKG
;
A
#
# COMPACT_ATOMS: atom_id res chain seq x y z
N MET A 1 -3.28 -35.75 7.82
CA MET A 1 -2.34 -35.36 8.89
C MET A 1 -1.85 -36.64 9.58
N PRO A 2 -0.54 -36.77 9.83
CA PRO A 2 0.07 -37.98 10.36
C PRO A 2 0.02 -38.04 11.89
N GLU A 3 0.03 -39.26 12.41
CA GLU A 3 0.50 -39.82 13.68
C GLU A 3 1.36 -38.93 14.63
N PRO A 4 0.76 -38.10 15.51
CA PRO A 4 1.24 -38.14 16.90
C PRO A 4 0.13 -38.15 17.97
N TRP A 5 -1.15 -38.22 17.58
CA TRP A 5 -2.28 -38.05 18.52
C TRP A 5 -2.71 -39.33 19.26
N ARG A 6 -2.12 -40.50 18.96
CA ARG A 6 -2.45 -41.76 19.65
C ARG A 6 -1.67 -41.99 20.94
N GLN A 7 -0.52 -41.33 21.16
CA GLN A 7 0.29 -41.52 22.37
C GLN A 7 -0.13 -40.65 23.57
N LEU A 8 -1.01 -39.66 23.38
CA LEU A 8 -1.48 -38.78 24.46
C LEU A 8 -2.73 -39.30 25.19
N ARG A 9 -3.44 -40.32 24.67
CA ARG A 9 -4.68 -40.83 25.27
C ARG A 9 -4.45 -41.85 26.41
N SER A 10 -3.28 -42.44 26.54
CA SER A 10 -3.02 -43.50 27.55
C SER A 10 -2.49 -42.97 28.89
N LEU A 11 -2.24 -41.67 29.05
CA LEU A 11 -1.67 -41.08 30.27
C LEU A 11 -2.69 -40.37 31.17
N VAL A 12 -3.95 -40.21 30.74
CA VAL A 12 -4.93 -39.37 31.44
C VAL A 12 -6.23 -40.10 31.83
N PHE A 13 -6.55 -41.25 31.24
CA PHE A 13 -7.78 -41.99 31.56
C PHE A 13 -7.47 -43.39 32.09
N LEU A 14 -7.74 -43.60 33.38
CA LEU A 14 -7.89 -44.92 34.00
C LEU A 14 -9.23 -45.50 33.55
N SER A 15 -9.21 -46.59 32.79
CA SER A 15 -10.36 -47.48 32.58
C SER A 15 -9.91 -48.88 32.94
N ASP A 16 -10.16 -49.30 34.17
CA ASP A 16 -10.06 -50.71 34.58
C ASP A 16 -11.49 -51.26 34.68
N GLU A 17 -11.94 -51.90 33.60
CA GLU A 17 -13.11 -52.78 33.58
C GLU A 17 -12.66 -54.14 32.99
N GLU A 18 -12.50 -55.08 33.93
CA GLU A 18 -12.76 -56.53 33.90
C GLU A 18 -12.28 -57.50 32.80
N MET A 19 -12.06 -58.73 33.31
CA MET A 19 -11.98 -60.06 32.69
C MET A 19 -10.59 -60.52 32.20
N GLY A 20 -9.99 -61.60 32.68
CA GLY A 20 -10.46 -62.75 33.46
C GLY A 20 -10.23 -64.05 32.67
N LYS A 21 -9.28 -64.90 33.08
CA LYS A 21 -9.39 -66.38 33.20
C LYS A 21 -8.05 -67.11 33.40
N LYS A 22 -8.04 -67.91 34.47
CA LYS A 22 -7.78 -69.36 34.52
C LYS A 22 -6.32 -69.87 34.60
N ASP A 23 -5.96 -70.22 35.83
CA ASP A 23 -5.35 -71.47 36.34
C ASP A 23 -4.53 -72.36 35.38
N ASP A 24 -3.28 -72.68 35.75
CA ASP A 24 -2.90 -73.98 36.31
C ASP A 24 -1.37 -74.10 36.60
N ASP A 25 -1.08 -74.41 37.87
CA ASP A 25 -0.12 -75.40 38.40
C ASP A 25 1.43 -75.38 38.26
N HIS A 26 2.04 -75.57 39.46
CA HIS A 26 3.20 -76.42 39.82
C HIS A 26 4.62 -75.84 40.09
N TYR A 27 4.93 -75.85 41.40
CA TYR A 27 6.08 -76.50 42.09
C TYR A 27 7.55 -76.01 41.98
N ARG A 28 8.04 -75.60 43.18
CA ARG A 28 9.29 -75.94 43.92
C ARG A 28 10.70 -75.71 43.35
N GLY A 29 11.53 -75.16 44.26
CA GLY A 29 12.97 -75.38 44.38
C GLY A 29 13.69 -74.07 44.65
N GLY A 30 13.97 -73.69 45.91
CA GLY A 30 15.16 -74.15 46.65
C GLY A 30 16.30 -73.20 46.28
N SER A 31 16.93 -72.42 47.17
CA SER A 31 17.67 -72.78 48.37
C SER A 31 18.39 -71.46 48.73
N SER A 32 18.33 -71.01 49.99
CA SER A 32 19.49 -70.92 50.89
C SER A 32 20.72 -70.22 50.26
N ASN A 33 21.32 -69.19 50.84
CA ASN A 33 21.83 -69.22 52.20
C ASN A 33 22.39 -67.83 52.60
N VAL A 34 22.23 -67.53 53.89
CA VAL A 34 23.23 -66.89 54.78
C VAL A 34 23.48 -65.38 54.65
N ASN A 35 22.74 -64.61 55.46
CA ASN A 35 23.16 -63.99 56.73
C ASN A 35 24.56 -63.31 56.83
N PRO A 36 24.75 -62.37 57.78
CA PRO A 36 24.20 -61.01 57.88
C PRO A 36 25.32 -60.08 58.43
N MET A 37 25.02 -59.19 59.38
CA MET A 37 25.97 -58.49 60.28
C MET A 37 26.70 -57.29 59.64
N LEU A 38 26.69 -56.07 60.18
CA LEU A 38 26.43 -55.50 61.51
C LEU A 38 25.87 -54.07 61.29
N LEU A 39 24.78 -53.62 61.93
CA LEU A 39 24.73 -53.11 63.33
C LEU A 39 25.82 -52.03 63.55
N ARG A 40 25.57 -50.78 63.96
CA ARG A 40 24.69 -50.25 65.01
C ARG A 40 25.33 -48.90 65.38
N ASN A 41 24.65 -47.76 65.40
CA ASN A 41 24.06 -47.11 66.58
C ASN A 41 23.60 -45.71 66.08
N ARG A 42 22.35 -45.28 66.24
CA ARG A 42 21.67 -44.84 67.48
C ARG A 42 21.97 -43.36 67.79
N ASN A 43 21.04 -42.47 67.46
CA ASN A 43 20.29 -41.71 68.48
C ASN A 43 19.12 -40.91 67.88
N THR A 44 18.12 -40.82 68.73
CA THR A 44 16.73 -40.41 68.60
C THR A 44 16.52 -38.93 68.90
N GLN A 45 15.70 -38.23 68.12
CA GLN A 45 14.74 -37.26 68.67
C GLN A 45 13.60 -36.96 67.68
N TRP A 46 12.38 -37.06 68.21
CA TRP A 46 11.09 -36.86 67.53
C TRP A 46 10.88 -35.43 67.05
N GLN A 47 10.15 -35.25 65.93
CA GLN A 47 9.14 -34.21 65.63
C GLN A 47 8.48 -34.50 64.24
N PRO A 48 7.28 -33.96 63.94
CA PRO A 48 6.16 -34.71 63.36
C PRO A 48 6.23 -34.91 61.84
N ALA A 49 5.55 -35.97 61.37
CA ALA A 49 5.41 -36.33 59.97
C ALA A 49 4.64 -35.27 59.17
N ALA A 50 5.36 -34.31 58.58
CA ALA A 50 4.87 -33.60 57.41
C ALA A 50 4.93 -34.58 56.23
N LYS A 51 3.78 -35.21 55.90
CA LYS A 51 3.62 -35.95 54.65
C LYS A 51 3.93 -34.99 53.50
N MET A 52 5.15 -35.08 52.97
CA MET A 52 5.52 -34.44 51.71
C MET A 52 4.43 -34.78 50.68
N PRO A 53 3.78 -33.79 50.05
CA PRO A 53 2.90 -34.09 48.94
C PRO A 53 3.76 -34.81 47.90
N SER A 54 3.32 -36.01 47.53
CA SER A 54 4.09 -36.90 46.66
C SER A 54 4.68 -36.12 45.48
N ARG A 55 5.94 -36.38 45.12
CA ARG A 55 6.63 -35.75 43.96
C ARG A 55 5.79 -35.74 42.67
N ARG A 56 4.76 -36.58 42.59
CA ARG A 56 3.78 -36.65 41.50
C ARG A 56 2.80 -35.46 41.49
N LEU A 57 2.38 -34.95 42.65
CA LEU A 57 1.48 -33.81 42.77
C LEU A 57 2.18 -32.48 42.44
N PHE A 58 3.46 -32.37 42.84
CA PHE A 58 4.30 -31.23 42.48
C PHE A 58 4.59 -31.16 40.97
N ARG A 59 4.80 -32.32 40.32
CA ARG A 59 4.93 -32.37 38.85
C ARG A 59 3.65 -31.94 38.15
N ARG A 60 2.48 -32.36 38.63
CA ARG A 60 1.18 -31.94 38.05
C ARG A 60 0.96 -30.43 38.17
N LEU A 61 1.28 -29.84 39.32
CA LEU A 61 1.22 -28.39 39.52
C LEU A 61 2.23 -27.64 38.63
N ALA A 62 3.44 -28.17 38.46
CA ALA A 62 4.44 -27.59 37.56
C ALA A 62 4.00 -27.63 36.10
N TYR A 63 3.40 -28.73 35.63
CA TYR A 63 2.86 -28.81 34.28
C TYR A 63 1.67 -27.87 34.07
N LEU A 64 0.75 -27.78 35.04
CA LEU A 64 -0.36 -26.83 34.99
C LEU A 64 0.14 -25.38 34.96
N PHE A 65 1.17 -25.06 35.75
CA PHE A 65 1.79 -23.75 35.74
C PHE A 65 2.46 -23.44 34.41
N LEU A 66 3.16 -24.40 33.79
CA LEU A 66 3.74 -24.23 32.46
C LEU A 66 2.68 -24.06 31.37
N ILE A 67 1.57 -24.79 31.45
CA ILE A 67 0.44 -24.62 30.54
C ILE A 67 -0.21 -23.25 30.74
N ALA A 68 -0.43 -22.83 31.98
CA ALA A 68 -0.99 -21.52 32.29
C ALA A 68 -0.07 -20.37 31.86
N ALA A 69 1.25 -20.51 32.06
CA ALA A 69 2.25 -19.56 31.58
C ALA A 69 2.33 -19.54 30.05
N GLY A 70 2.21 -20.71 29.40
CA GLY A 70 2.12 -20.82 27.95
C GLY A 70 0.87 -20.13 27.41
N ILE A 71 -0.29 -20.34 28.04
CA ILE A 71 -1.56 -19.68 27.72
C ILE A 71 -1.49 -18.17 27.99
N TRP A 72 -0.85 -17.74 29.08
CA TRP A 72 -0.66 -16.32 29.39
C TRP A 72 0.29 -15.64 28.40
N TYR A 73 1.37 -16.31 28.00
CA TYR A 73 2.25 -15.83 26.94
C TYR A 73 1.50 -15.75 25.60
N PHE A 74 0.73 -16.78 25.25
CA PHE A 74 -0.08 -16.80 24.03
C PHE A 74 -1.18 -15.73 24.05
N LEU A 75 -1.85 -15.51 25.18
CA LEU A 75 -2.87 -14.47 25.36
C LEU A 75 -2.27 -13.06 25.40
N GLY A 76 -1.05 -12.91 25.93
CA GLY A 76 -0.28 -11.66 25.88
C GLY A 76 0.20 -11.33 24.46
N ASP A 77 0.44 -12.34 23.63
CA ASP A 77 0.73 -12.17 22.19
C ASP A 77 -0.55 -11.99 21.36
N LEU A 78 -1.69 -12.53 21.81
CA LEU A 78 -3.02 -12.38 21.19
C LEU A 78 -3.76 -11.12 21.64
N SER A 79 -3.26 -10.35 22.60
CA SER A 79 -3.73 -8.98 22.81
C SER A 79 -3.27 -8.11 21.64
N PHE A 80 -4.06 -8.16 20.56
CA PHE A 80 -4.06 -7.24 19.41
C PHE A 80 -4.49 -5.82 19.83
N ALA A 81 -3.84 -5.28 20.85
CA ALA A 81 -3.85 -3.86 21.13
C ALA A 81 -2.66 -3.25 20.38
N GLU A 82 -2.97 -2.32 19.50
CA GLU A 82 -2.08 -1.48 18.71
C GLU A 82 -0.80 -1.06 19.44
N ARG A 83 0.23 -1.91 19.40
CA ARG A 83 1.58 -1.44 19.68
C ARG A 83 2.07 -0.80 18.40
N ARG A 84 1.98 0.53 18.35
CA ARG A 84 2.89 1.32 17.51
C ARG A 84 4.29 0.72 17.73
N PRO A 85 5.00 0.28 16.68
CA PRO A 85 6.31 -0.30 16.86
C PRO A 85 7.16 0.69 17.66
N ASN A 86 7.75 0.24 18.77
CA ASN A 86 8.72 1.04 19.49
C ASN A 86 9.93 1.19 18.57
N TYR A 87 10.06 2.36 17.94
CA TYR A 87 11.21 2.70 17.12
C TYR A 87 12.41 2.89 18.05
N ILE A 88 13.26 1.85 18.12
CA ILE A 88 14.52 1.93 18.85
C ILE A 88 15.56 2.48 17.89
N TYR A 89 15.79 3.79 17.94
CA TYR A 89 16.97 4.37 17.31
C TYR A 89 18.18 4.05 18.19
N PRO A 90 19.29 3.56 17.60
CA PRO A 90 20.49 3.17 18.37
C PRO A 90 21.18 4.33 19.09
N TYR A 91 20.70 5.57 18.93
CA TYR A 91 21.13 6.74 19.69
C TYR A 91 20.01 7.23 20.60
N THR A 92 19.80 6.52 21.71
CA THR A 92 19.14 7.08 22.89
C THR A 92 19.97 6.74 24.11
N ASP A 93 20.70 7.73 24.62
CA ASP A 93 20.79 8.03 26.05
C ASP A 93 21.63 9.29 26.28
N GLY A 94 21.15 10.14 27.20
CA GLY A 94 21.74 11.42 27.59
C GLY A 94 23.12 11.33 28.26
N PRO A 95 23.61 12.44 28.82
CA PRO A 95 25.03 12.65 29.08
C PRO A 95 25.54 11.68 30.15
N ARG A 96 26.31 10.67 29.71
CA ARG A 96 27.20 9.91 30.59
C ARG A 96 28.55 10.61 30.59
N ASP A 97 28.91 11.15 31.75
CA ASP A 97 30.24 11.63 32.08
C ASP A 97 31.29 10.59 31.67
N TYR A 98 32.02 10.88 30.58
CA TYR A 98 33.16 10.09 30.17
C TYR A 98 34.37 10.57 30.98
N ILE A 99 34.69 9.83 32.03
CA ILE A 99 35.97 9.94 32.74
C ILE A 99 37.07 9.45 31.77
N PRO A 100 38.01 10.29 31.30
CA PRO A 100 39.10 9.83 30.46
C PRO A 100 40.11 9.04 31.32
N SER A 101 40.32 7.77 31.00
CA SER A 101 41.51 7.05 31.49
C SER A 101 42.76 7.55 30.75
N PRO A 102 43.91 7.68 31.42
CA PRO A 102 45.07 8.37 30.87
C PRO A 102 45.79 7.54 29.80
N ILE A 103 46.00 8.16 28.65
CA ILE A 103 46.82 7.66 27.55
C ILE A 103 48.29 7.66 28.00
N ARG A 104 48.94 6.51 27.84
CA ARG A 104 50.40 6.34 27.99
C ARG A 104 51.12 7.13 26.89
N ASP A 105 51.94 8.09 27.30
CA ASP A 105 52.83 8.87 26.43
C ASP A 105 53.85 7.98 25.70
N GLY A 106 53.81 8.02 24.37
CA GLY A 106 54.92 7.64 23.50
C GLY A 106 55.73 8.89 23.12
N PRO A 107 57.07 8.79 22.98
CA PRO A 107 57.93 9.98 22.88
C PRO A 107 57.77 10.75 21.55
N PRO A 108 57.96 12.08 21.56
CA PRO A 108 57.69 12.94 20.42
C PRO A 108 58.74 12.76 19.32
N ARG A 109 58.29 12.50 18.09
CA ARG A 109 59.16 12.59 16.91
C ARG A 109 59.41 14.06 16.56
N ARG A 110 60.69 14.39 16.48
CA ARG A 110 61.28 15.69 16.19
C ARG A 110 60.69 16.33 14.94
N SER A 111 60.15 17.53 15.13
CA SER A 111 59.96 18.57 14.11
C SER A 111 61.28 18.83 13.39
N GLY A 112 61.29 18.60 12.07
CA GLY A 112 62.39 18.90 11.18
C GLY A 112 61.97 19.91 10.12
N GLY A 113 62.44 21.15 10.28
CA GLY A 113 62.80 22.03 9.17
C GLY A 113 61.66 22.71 8.40
N GLY A 114 61.26 23.89 8.87
CA GLY A 114 60.56 24.85 8.02
C GLY A 114 61.40 25.26 6.80
N ARG A 115 60.87 25.04 5.60
CA ARG A 115 61.34 25.71 4.37
C ARG A 115 60.32 26.78 3.98
N LYS A 116 60.79 28.03 3.99
CA LYS A 116 60.09 29.21 3.49
C LYS A 116 59.67 28.97 2.03
N ALA A 117 58.39 29.23 1.73
CA ALA A 117 57.84 29.19 0.39
C ALA A 117 58.48 30.27 -0.51
N LYS A 118 58.89 29.89 -1.72
CA LYS A 118 59.15 30.81 -2.83
C LYS A 118 57.82 31.09 -3.55
N PRO A 119 57.50 32.34 -3.91
CA PRO A 119 56.29 32.64 -4.66
C PRO A 119 56.47 32.23 -6.13
N GLY A 120 55.52 31.47 -6.66
CA GLY A 120 55.48 31.09 -8.08
C GLY A 120 55.51 29.59 -8.37
N THR A 121 54.71 28.78 -7.66
CA THR A 121 54.39 27.41 -8.11
C THR A 121 52.92 27.36 -8.54
N PRO A 122 52.58 26.75 -9.68
CA PRO A 122 51.19 26.63 -10.13
C PRO A 122 50.38 25.81 -9.12
N MET A 123 49.07 26.07 -9.07
CA MET A 123 48.09 25.24 -8.35
C MET A 123 48.38 23.74 -8.54
N PRO A 124 48.19 22.89 -7.51
CA PRO A 124 48.32 21.45 -7.69
C PRO A 124 47.39 21.00 -8.82
N PRO A 125 47.84 20.09 -9.69
CA PRO A 125 47.02 19.60 -10.77
C PRO A 125 45.76 18.94 -10.20
N ILE A 126 44.66 19.05 -10.95
CA ILE A 126 43.42 18.29 -10.76
C ILE A 126 43.82 16.85 -10.39
N ALA A 127 43.34 16.34 -9.26
CA ALA A 127 43.66 14.99 -8.82
C ALA A 127 43.31 14.01 -9.94
N GLU A 128 44.33 13.45 -10.60
CA GLU A 128 44.13 12.46 -11.67
C GLU A 128 43.42 11.25 -11.05
N HIS A 129 42.15 11.05 -11.43
CA HIS A 129 41.28 9.98 -10.95
C HIS A 129 41.70 8.63 -11.55
N ASP A 130 42.92 8.19 -11.29
CA ASP A 130 43.57 7.10 -12.02
C ASP A 130 43.56 5.76 -11.28
N TYR A 131 43.11 5.75 -10.02
CA TYR A 131 43.15 4.53 -9.23
C TYR A 131 42.01 3.57 -9.61
N ASN A 132 42.38 2.40 -10.16
CA ASN A 132 41.47 1.34 -10.60
C ASN A 132 41.64 0.01 -9.82
N GLY A 133 42.05 0.09 -8.55
CA GLY A 133 42.28 -1.10 -7.71
C GLY A 133 40.98 -1.80 -7.22
N PRO A 134 41.10 -2.95 -6.53
CA PRO A 134 39.95 -3.67 -5.99
C PRO A 134 39.17 -2.78 -5.00
N VAL A 135 37.84 -2.87 -5.02
CA VAL A 135 36.97 -2.11 -4.11
C VAL A 135 36.89 -2.82 -2.76
N LYS A 136 37.24 -2.10 -1.68
CA LYS A 136 37.05 -2.54 -0.29
C LYS A 136 36.30 -1.50 0.52
N PHE A 137 35.42 -1.94 1.41
CA PHE A 137 34.68 -1.07 2.33
C PHE A 137 35.15 -1.31 3.77
N HIS A 138 35.93 -0.38 4.31
CA HIS A 138 36.45 -0.51 5.68
C HIS A 138 35.42 -0.10 6.74
N ARG A 139 34.59 0.90 6.43
CA ARG A 139 33.66 1.52 7.38
C ARG A 139 32.21 1.03 7.26
N LEU A 140 31.83 0.52 6.08
CA LEU A 140 30.46 0.06 5.84
C LEU A 140 30.05 -1.09 6.77
N ALA A 141 30.95 -2.06 6.96
CA ALA A 141 30.67 -3.25 7.75
C ALA A 141 30.29 -2.91 9.19
N SER A 142 31.00 -2.00 9.87
CA SER A 142 30.69 -1.64 11.26
C SER A 142 29.30 -0.98 11.37
N SER A 143 28.96 -0.09 10.44
CA SER A 143 27.63 0.56 10.42
C SER A 143 26.48 -0.43 10.13
N LEU A 144 26.70 -1.44 9.28
CA LEU A 144 25.68 -2.45 8.97
C LEU A 144 25.48 -3.47 10.08
N HIS A 145 26.49 -3.76 10.90
CA HIS A 145 26.29 -4.62 12.08
C HIS A 145 25.56 -3.88 13.21
N ALA A 146 25.67 -2.55 13.28
CA ALA A 146 25.00 -1.75 14.30
C ALA A 146 23.47 -1.68 14.13
N ILE A 147 22.93 -2.01 12.95
CA ILE A 147 21.49 -1.91 12.64
C ILE A 147 20.70 -3.19 12.95
N ALA A 148 21.21 -4.07 13.81
CA ALA A 148 20.50 -5.30 14.19
C ALA A 148 19.07 -5.03 14.73
N ALA A 149 18.84 -3.87 15.34
CA ALA A 149 17.54 -3.45 15.86
C ALA A 149 16.50 -3.12 14.76
N THR A 150 16.91 -2.78 13.54
CA THR A 150 16.01 -2.37 12.45
C THR A 150 15.42 -3.55 11.65
N LYS A 151 15.59 -4.78 12.18
CA LYS A 151 15.12 -6.03 11.55
C LYS A 151 15.69 -6.25 10.13
N GLY A 152 16.90 -5.76 9.85
CA GLY A 152 17.57 -5.91 8.55
C GLY A 152 17.75 -7.36 8.07
N GLY A 153 17.71 -8.34 8.97
CA GLY A 153 17.73 -9.76 8.62
C GLY A 153 16.43 -10.30 8.00
N GLN A 154 15.34 -9.52 8.00
CA GLN A 154 14.08 -9.87 7.36
C GLN A 154 13.98 -9.19 5.98
N THR A 155 13.48 -9.93 4.99
CA THR A 155 13.24 -9.40 3.63
C THR A 155 12.09 -8.39 3.58
N ILE A 156 11.17 -8.47 4.54
CA ILE A 156 10.08 -7.50 4.76
C ILE A 156 10.40 -6.80 6.09
N ASN A 157 10.78 -5.53 6.00
CA ASN A 157 11.17 -4.71 7.15
C ASN A 157 10.71 -3.26 6.93
N GLN A 158 11.18 -2.35 7.79
CA GLN A 158 10.81 -0.93 7.73
C GLN A 158 11.94 0.00 7.24
N ASN A 159 12.94 -0.56 6.56
CA ASN A 159 14.16 0.16 6.22
C ASN A 159 14.00 0.90 4.88
N VAL A 160 14.27 2.20 4.89
CA VAL A 160 14.33 3.07 3.70
C VAL A 160 15.73 3.65 3.58
N LEU A 161 16.33 3.58 2.40
CA LEU A 161 17.69 4.04 2.15
C LEU A 161 17.69 5.33 1.33
N PHE A 162 18.30 6.38 1.86
CA PHE A 162 18.79 7.52 1.10
C PHE A 162 20.24 7.29 0.73
N ALA A 163 20.60 7.54 -0.52
CA ALA A 163 21.99 7.42 -0.96
C ALA A 163 22.40 8.65 -1.77
N ALA A 164 23.60 9.15 -1.49
CA ALA A 164 24.20 10.27 -2.22
C ALA A 164 25.70 10.02 -2.44
N SER A 165 26.21 10.52 -3.55
CA SER A 165 27.65 10.53 -3.82
C SER A 165 28.22 11.96 -3.82
N SER A 166 27.49 12.91 -4.40
CA SER A 166 27.81 14.34 -4.36
C SER A 166 27.46 14.95 -2.99
N LEU A 167 28.28 15.89 -2.53
CA LEU A 167 27.97 16.67 -1.33
C LEU A 167 26.77 17.60 -1.56
N HIS A 168 26.57 18.06 -2.79
CA HIS A 168 25.42 18.90 -3.13
C HIS A 168 24.12 18.08 -3.04
N SER A 169 24.09 16.92 -3.68
CA SER A 169 22.97 15.97 -3.58
C SER A 169 22.73 15.47 -2.15
N ALA A 170 23.78 15.31 -1.36
CA ALA A 170 23.60 15.02 0.06
C ALA A 170 22.86 16.16 0.77
N SER A 171 23.26 17.42 0.55
CA SER A 171 22.61 18.58 1.17
C SER A 171 21.15 18.77 0.74
N THR A 172 20.78 18.37 -0.48
CA THR A 172 19.38 18.45 -0.95
C THR A 172 18.51 17.32 -0.38
N LEU A 173 19.06 16.11 -0.23
CA LEU A 173 18.34 14.94 0.29
C LEU A 173 18.18 14.93 1.81
N LEU A 174 19.14 15.48 2.55
CA LEU A 174 19.16 15.40 4.02
C LEU A 174 17.94 16.01 4.71
N PRO A 175 17.46 17.23 4.36
CA PRO A 175 16.24 17.78 4.95
C PRO A 175 15.03 16.87 4.72
N PHE A 176 14.96 16.22 3.56
CA PHE A 176 13.88 15.31 3.21
C PHE A 176 13.97 13.99 4.00
N ALA A 177 15.17 13.42 4.13
CA ALA A 177 15.41 12.25 4.97
C ALA A 177 15.10 12.53 6.45
N CYS A 178 15.45 13.73 6.95
CA CYS A 178 15.14 14.14 8.32
C CYS A 178 13.64 14.25 8.55
N LYS A 179 12.91 14.88 7.62
CA LYS A 179 11.45 14.95 7.69
C LYS A 179 10.83 13.55 7.75
N MET A 180 11.31 12.61 6.94
CA MET A 180 10.84 11.21 6.99
C MET A 180 11.19 10.52 8.32
N GLY A 181 12.37 10.77 8.88
CA GLY A 181 12.78 10.24 10.18
C GLY A 181 11.91 10.76 11.33
N MET A 182 11.49 12.03 11.26
CA MET A 182 10.61 12.66 12.24
C MET A 182 9.17 12.10 12.24
N GLU A 183 8.69 11.58 11.10
CA GLU A 183 7.36 10.95 11.02
C GLU A 183 7.30 9.62 11.77
N LEU A 184 8.45 9.01 12.10
CA LEU A 184 8.53 7.75 12.85
C LEU A 184 7.64 6.66 12.23
N ARG A 185 7.69 6.50 10.90
CA ARG A 185 7.03 5.40 10.18
C ARG A 185 8.02 4.38 9.62
N ASN A 186 9.27 4.81 9.38
CA ASN A 186 10.32 4.03 8.76
C ASN A 186 11.63 4.20 9.55
N TYR A 187 12.50 3.19 9.47
CA TYR A 187 13.91 3.38 9.81
C TYR A 187 14.61 4.00 8.61
N VAL A 188 14.99 5.27 8.76
CA VAL A 188 15.65 6.03 7.69
C VAL A 188 17.15 5.83 7.79
N HIS A 189 17.73 5.31 6.72
CA HIS A 189 19.16 5.10 6.56
C HIS A 189 19.72 6.09 5.54
N PHE A 190 20.89 6.66 5.78
CA PHE A 190 21.58 7.55 4.85
C PHE A 190 22.98 7.02 4.55
N ALA A 191 23.23 6.64 3.30
CA ALA A 191 24.50 6.12 2.83
C ALA A 191 25.25 7.14 1.96
N VAL A 192 26.50 7.40 2.31
CA VAL A 192 27.42 8.19 1.49
C VAL A 192 28.27 7.25 0.66
N MET A 193 28.21 7.38 -0.67
CA MET A 193 28.85 6.46 -1.64
C MET A 193 29.77 7.18 -2.64
N GLY A 194 30.24 8.38 -2.29
CA GLY A 194 30.96 9.26 -3.22
C GLY A 194 32.48 9.35 -3.03
N ARG A 195 33.06 10.36 -3.71
CA ARG A 195 34.50 10.64 -3.73
C ARG A 195 34.99 11.56 -2.61
N SER A 196 34.08 12.17 -1.87
CA SER A 196 34.44 13.11 -0.80
C SER A 196 35.30 12.44 0.28
N GLU A 197 36.32 13.15 0.76
CA GLU A 197 37.17 12.71 1.87
C GLU A 197 36.62 13.14 3.26
N LEU A 198 35.60 14.00 3.28
CA LEU A 198 35.04 14.56 4.53
C LEU A 198 34.50 13.46 5.46
N GLU A 199 34.76 13.55 6.75
CA GLU A 199 34.22 12.57 7.69
C GLU A 199 32.69 12.76 7.85
N LEU A 200 31.98 11.68 8.21
CA LEU A 200 30.52 11.75 8.36
C LEU A 200 30.09 12.84 9.36
N ASP A 201 30.86 13.02 10.43
CA ASP A 201 30.58 14.03 11.45
C ASP A 201 30.78 15.46 10.95
N GLU A 202 31.66 15.68 9.97
CA GLU A 202 31.80 16.96 9.29
C GLU A 202 30.61 17.22 8.35
N ILE A 203 30.17 16.20 7.60
CA ILE A 203 28.99 16.30 6.73
C ILE A 203 27.74 16.63 7.55
N LYS A 204 27.56 16.01 8.72
CA LYS A 204 26.46 16.34 9.65
C LYS A 204 26.51 17.79 10.12
N LYS A 205 27.68 18.26 10.56
CA LYS A 205 27.88 19.64 11.04
C LYS A 205 27.62 20.68 9.95
N ILE A 206 28.10 20.44 8.73
CA ILE A 206 27.91 21.36 7.59
C ILE A 206 26.42 21.51 7.26
N ASN A 207 25.65 20.43 7.38
CA ASN A 207 24.21 20.44 7.09
C ASN A 207 23.33 20.78 8.30
N GLY A 208 23.92 21.14 9.44
CA GLY A 208 23.17 21.50 10.66
C GLY A 208 22.29 20.36 11.19
N ILE A 209 22.76 19.12 11.08
CA ILE A 209 22.00 17.94 11.52
C ILE A 209 22.29 17.67 12.99
N ASP A 210 21.28 17.91 13.81
CA ASP A 210 21.28 17.60 15.24
C ASP A 210 20.70 16.20 15.49
N ASP A 211 20.83 15.72 16.72
CA ASP A 211 20.27 14.44 17.19
C ASP A 211 18.72 14.38 17.12
N SER A 212 18.07 15.51 16.84
CA SER A 212 16.62 15.58 16.58
C SER A 212 16.21 14.90 15.26
N CYS A 213 17.15 14.74 14.33
CA CYS A 213 16.94 14.08 13.06
C CYS A 213 17.24 12.58 13.17
N TYR A 214 16.20 11.76 13.23
CA TYR A 214 16.30 10.30 13.40
C TYR A 214 16.75 9.57 12.12
N ILE A 215 18.03 9.71 11.77
CA ILE A 215 18.68 9.06 10.62
C ILE A 215 19.83 8.17 11.09
N ILE A 216 19.92 6.97 10.51
CA ILE A 216 21.03 6.05 10.70
C ILE A 216 22.04 6.21 9.56
N TRP A 217 23.30 6.47 9.90
CA TRP A 217 24.34 6.80 8.93
C TRP A 217 25.18 5.59 8.50
N HIS A 218 25.50 5.52 7.21
CA HIS A 218 26.35 4.50 6.62
C HIS A 218 27.45 5.14 5.76
N ASP A 219 28.71 4.79 6.05
CA ASP A 219 29.85 5.15 5.21
C ASP A 219 30.13 4.01 4.22
N ALA A 220 29.61 4.14 3.02
CA ALA A 220 29.73 3.16 1.94
C ALA A 220 30.79 3.58 0.89
N ARG A 221 31.69 4.50 1.23
CA ARG A 221 32.79 4.91 0.35
C ARG A 221 33.84 3.81 0.22
N ALA A 222 34.38 3.68 -0.99
CA ALA A 222 35.48 2.75 -1.26
C ALA A 222 36.81 3.28 -0.70
N ASP A 223 37.78 2.38 -0.50
CA ASP A 223 39.18 2.74 -0.29
C ASP A 223 39.69 3.64 -1.43
N PHE A 224 40.45 4.69 -1.10
CA PHE A 224 40.94 5.69 -2.07
C PHE A 224 39.81 6.27 -2.95
N SER A 225 38.71 6.69 -2.31
CA SER A 225 37.52 7.22 -2.99
C SER A 225 37.81 8.48 -3.82
N SER A 226 38.64 9.40 -3.33
CA SER A 226 39.02 10.64 -4.03
C SER A 226 39.78 10.41 -5.33
N LEU A 227 40.61 9.36 -5.37
CA LEU A 227 41.44 8.99 -6.53
C LEU A 227 40.75 7.99 -7.48
N SER A 228 39.51 7.60 -7.20
CA SER A 228 38.82 6.55 -7.94
C SER A 228 38.40 6.98 -9.35
N THR A 229 38.67 6.13 -10.34
CA THR A 229 38.14 6.30 -11.71
C THR A 229 36.60 6.25 -11.71
N ASP A 230 35.95 6.75 -12.77
CA ASP A 230 34.48 6.69 -12.93
C ASP A 230 33.97 5.25 -12.96
N ALA A 231 34.66 4.37 -13.69
CA ALA A 231 34.31 2.95 -13.76
C ALA A 231 34.45 2.26 -12.39
N ARG A 232 35.47 2.63 -11.60
CA ARG A 232 35.65 2.10 -10.24
C ARG A 232 34.56 2.61 -9.30
N LEU A 233 34.15 3.88 -9.42
CA LEU A 233 33.06 4.44 -8.65
C LEU A 233 31.76 3.69 -8.92
N GLU A 234 31.40 3.48 -10.20
CA GLU A 234 30.24 2.68 -10.60
C GLU A 234 30.27 1.27 -9.98
N LEU A 235 31.40 0.56 -10.11
CA LEU A 235 31.56 -0.77 -9.52
C LEU A 235 31.46 -0.75 -7.99
N SER A 236 31.97 0.30 -7.35
CA SER A 236 31.87 0.46 -5.90
C SER A 236 30.44 0.66 -5.44
N VAL A 237 29.64 1.41 -6.19
CA VAL A 237 28.22 1.62 -5.90
C VAL A 237 27.45 0.31 -5.99
N VAL A 238 27.66 -0.44 -7.08
CA VAL A 238 27.05 -1.77 -7.27
C VAL A 238 27.37 -2.70 -6.08
N ARG A 239 28.66 -2.82 -5.71
CA ARG A 239 29.08 -3.69 -4.61
C ARG A 239 28.59 -3.19 -3.24
N GLY A 240 28.60 -1.88 -3.03
CA GLY A 240 28.14 -1.25 -1.80
C GLY A 240 26.66 -1.49 -1.57
N LEU A 241 25.84 -1.28 -2.61
CA LEU A 241 24.41 -1.51 -2.55
C LEU A 241 24.09 -3.00 -2.32
N ARG A 242 24.83 -3.92 -2.95
CA ARG A 242 24.68 -5.36 -2.71
C ARG A 242 24.96 -5.74 -1.25
N ASN A 243 26.00 -5.17 -0.65
CA ASN A 243 26.31 -5.38 0.77
C ASN A 243 25.19 -4.82 1.64
N ILE A 244 24.75 -3.58 1.39
CA ILE A 244 23.63 -2.98 2.12
C ILE A 244 22.39 -3.86 2.02
N ASN A 245 22.02 -4.34 0.83
CA ASN A 245 20.86 -5.20 0.67
C ASN A 245 20.98 -6.52 1.45
N THR A 246 22.17 -7.12 1.50
CA THR A 246 22.40 -8.38 2.23
C THR A 246 22.15 -8.25 3.74
N PHE A 247 22.46 -7.10 4.35
CA PHE A 247 22.31 -6.89 5.80
C PHE A 247 21.06 -6.11 6.20
N MET A 248 20.56 -5.22 5.34
CA MET A 248 19.51 -4.25 5.66
C MET A 248 18.21 -4.51 4.91
N HIS A 249 18.26 -5.14 3.71
CA HIS A 249 17.13 -5.34 2.81
C HIS A 249 16.21 -4.10 2.69
N PRO A 250 16.69 -2.97 2.11
CA PRO A 250 15.86 -1.76 1.99
C PRO A 250 14.62 -2.01 1.15
N GLN A 251 13.48 -1.50 1.61
CA GLN A 251 12.21 -1.59 0.88
C GLN A 251 12.12 -0.58 -0.27
N ALA A 252 12.81 0.55 -0.14
CA ALA A 252 12.94 1.56 -1.18
C ALA A 252 14.26 2.31 -1.04
N ILE A 253 14.77 2.81 -2.17
CA ILE A 253 15.99 3.59 -2.25
C ILE A 253 15.67 4.94 -2.88
N MET A 254 16.11 6.03 -2.27
CA MET A 254 15.93 7.39 -2.74
C MET A 254 17.28 8.02 -3.05
N VAL A 255 17.40 8.60 -4.25
CA VAL A 255 18.59 9.30 -4.73
C VAL A 255 18.19 10.61 -5.38
N ASP A 256 19.13 11.53 -5.48
CA ASP A 256 18.96 12.76 -6.25
C ASP A 256 19.03 12.42 -7.75
N GLY A 257 17.93 12.65 -8.47
CA GLY A 257 17.82 12.36 -9.90
C GLY A 257 18.37 13.46 -10.81
N THR A 258 18.95 14.50 -10.24
CA THR A 258 19.39 15.69 -10.96
C THR A 258 20.85 15.57 -11.44
N ASP A 259 21.27 16.49 -12.31
CA ASP A 259 22.66 16.55 -12.80
C ASP A 259 23.68 16.94 -11.72
N ASP A 260 23.22 17.28 -10.51
CA ASP A 260 24.07 17.58 -9.34
C ASP A 260 24.73 16.32 -8.77
N GLU A 261 24.18 15.14 -9.10
CA GLU A 261 24.69 13.84 -8.70
C GLU A 261 25.64 13.25 -9.77
N LEU A 262 26.60 12.44 -9.33
CA LEU A 262 27.59 11.85 -10.26
C LEU A 262 26.95 10.80 -11.16
N PHE A 263 27.10 10.94 -12.48
CA PHE A 263 26.57 9.99 -13.47
C PHE A 263 27.00 8.53 -13.23
N PRO A 264 28.28 8.21 -12.92
CA PRO A 264 28.68 6.83 -12.62
C PRO A 264 27.99 6.25 -11.38
N PHE A 265 27.63 7.10 -10.40
CA PHE A 265 26.85 6.70 -9.24
C PHE A 265 25.42 6.35 -9.63
N LEU A 266 24.71 7.24 -10.34
CA LEU A 266 23.33 6.97 -10.79
C LEU A 266 23.25 5.72 -11.67
N LYS A 267 24.22 5.53 -12.56
CA LYS A 267 24.30 4.34 -13.41
C LYS A 267 24.45 3.06 -12.58
N GLY A 268 25.36 3.05 -11.60
CA GLY A 268 25.54 1.91 -10.69
C GLY A 268 24.30 1.63 -9.84
N MET A 269 23.63 2.68 -9.35
CA MET A 269 22.40 2.57 -8.57
C MET A 269 21.26 1.96 -9.41
N ARG A 270 21.01 2.48 -10.62
CA ARG A 270 19.97 1.97 -11.53
C ARG A 270 20.20 0.49 -11.87
N GLN A 271 21.45 0.12 -12.17
CA GLN A 271 21.81 -1.24 -12.53
C GLN A 271 21.54 -2.23 -11.38
N GLU A 272 22.08 -1.95 -10.19
CA GLU A 272 21.98 -2.89 -9.08
C GLU A 272 20.58 -2.87 -8.44
N ALA A 273 19.91 -1.71 -8.34
CA ALA A 273 18.53 -1.66 -7.86
C ALA A 273 17.58 -2.44 -8.77
N GLY A 274 17.77 -2.37 -10.10
CA GLY A 274 17.04 -3.18 -11.07
C GLY A 274 17.29 -4.69 -10.91
N ALA A 275 18.55 -5.09 -10.71
CA ALA A 275 18.91 -6.49 -10.48
C ALA A 275 18.30 -7.05 -9.17
N LEU A 276 18.30 -6.23 -8.11
CA LEU A 276 17.73 -6.59 -6.81
C LEU A 276 16.20 -6.41 -6.75
N LYS A 277 15.58 -5.84 -7.78
CA LYS A 277 14.14 -5.50 -7.85
C LYS A 277 13.66 -4.58 -6.70
N ILE A 278 14.54 -3.69 -6.25
CA ILE A 278 14.23 -2.69 -5.23
C ILE A 278 13.80 -1.41 -5.95
N PRO A 279 12.70 -0.74 -5.55
CA PRO A 279 12.30 0.50 -6.17
C PRO A 279 13.34 1.59 -5.88
N LEU A 280 13.95 2.08 -6.95
CA LEU A 280 14.76 3.30 -6.98
C LEU A 280 13.83 4.47 -7.29
N ILE A 281 13.83 5.46 -6.41
CA ILE A 281 13.07 6.70 -6.53
C ILE A 281 14.08 7.81 -6.77
N GLU A 282 14.12 8.30 -8.00
CA GLU A 282 14.97 9.41 -8.41
C GLU A 282 14.20 10.70 -8.17
N LEU A 283 14.66 11.50 -7.22
CA LEU A 283 13.98 12.72 -6.82
C LEU A 283 14.31 13.86 -7.77
N PRO A 284 13.29 14.58 -8.32
CA PRO A 284 13.52 15.72 -9.19
C PRO A 284 14.06 16.94 -8.42
N LYS A 285 14.43 18.00 -9.15
CA LYS A 285 14.77 19.30 -8.56
C LYS A 285 13.63 19.76 -7.65
N GLU A 286 14.00 20.25 -6.46
CA GLU A 286 13.05 20.70 -5.43
C GLU A 286 12.04 19.62 -4.97
N ALA A 287 12.38 18.34 -5.02
CA ALA A 287 11.51 17.26 -4.55
C ALA A 287 11.01 17.44 -3.11
N SER A 288 11.80 18.08 -2.23
CA SER A 288 11.38 18.39 -0.87
C SER A 288 10.14 19.30 -0.78
N LYS A 289 9.87 20.11 -1.81
CA LYS A 289 8.70 20.99 -1.90
C LYS A 289 7.53 20.36 -2.66
N GLN A 290 7.81 19.57 -3.70
CA GLN A 290 6.78 18.99 -4.57
C GLN A 290 6.31 17.60 -4.10
N LEU A 291 7.24 16.78 -3.62
CA LEU A 291 7.02 15.41 -3.17
C LEU A 291 7.11 15.28 -1.65
N TRP A 292 6.82 16.34 -0.91
CA TRP A 292 6.94 16.34 0.56
C TRP A 292 6.12 15.22 1.23
N TRP A 293 4.98 14.83 0.65
CA TRP A 293 4.09 13.77 1.12
C TRP A 293 4.74 12.38 1.06
N LEU A 294 5.78 12.18 0.23
CA LEU A 294 6.54 10.93 0.16
C LEU A 294 7.25 10.62 1.49
N SER A 295 7.59 11.65 2.28
CA SER A 295 8.14 11.48 3.64
C SER A 295 7.14 10.87 4.63
N LYS A 296 5.84 10.96 4.34
CA LYS A 296 4.76 10.45 5.20
C LYS A 296 4.40 9.01 4.91
N LEU A 297 4.88 8.43 3.82
CA LEU A 297 4.56 7.05 3.45
C LEU A 297 5.39 6.05 4.24
N ASP A 298 4.81 4.87 4.47
CA ASP A 298 5.55 3.75 5.03
C ASP A 298 6.32 2.96 3.97
N SER A 299 7.26 2.16 4.45
CA SER A 299 8.19 1.36 3.67
C SER A 299 7.51 0.33 2.75
N PRO A 300 6.42 -0.38 3.14
CA PRO A 300 5.67 -1.23 2.21
C PRO A 300 5.00 -0.43 1.09
N SER A 301 4.48 0.76 1.37
CA SER A 301 3.93 1.64 0.34
C SER A 301 5.01 2.07 -0.66
N LEU A 302 6.18 2.47 -0.16
CA LEU A 302 7.32 2.84 -0.99
C LEU A 302 7.82 1.63 -1.82
N ALA A 303 7.74 0.40 -1.29
CA ALA A 303 8.07 -0.82 -2.01
C ALA A 303 7.19 -1.10 -3.25
N ALA A 304 6.01 -0.47 -3.30
CA ALA A 304 5.06 -0.55 -4.41
C ALA A 304 5.21 0.61 -5.42
N TRP A 305 6.07 1.61 -5.16
CA TRP A 305 6.18 2.86 -5.93
C TRP A 305 6.22 2.65 -7.46
N ASN A 306 7.17 1.85 -7.95
CA ASN A 306 7.38 1.57 -9.37
C ASN A 306 6.53 0.41 -9.93
N LYS A 307 5.77 -0.30 -9.06
CA LYS A 307 4.95 -1.46 -9.49
C LYS A 307 3.54 -1.03 -9.91
N VAL A 308 3.05 0.05 -9.32
CA VAL A 308 1.70 0.57 -9.53
C VAL A 308 1.56 1.21 -10.92
N SER A 309 0.63 0.72 -11.73
CA SER A 309 0.24 1.30 -13.02
C SER A 309 -1.22 1.72 -12.99
N VAL A 310 -1.52 2.85 -13.63
CA VAL A 310 -2.89 3.37 -13.77
C VAL A 310 -3.14 3.64 -15.24
N ASP A 311 -4.28 3.19 -15.76
CA ASP A 311 -4.76 3.54 -17.11
C ASP A 311 -5.98 4.45 -16.99
N ILE A 312 -6.12 5.41 -17.89
CA ILE A 312 -7.24 6.35 -17.91
C ILE A 312 -8.26 5.91 -18.95
N LEU A 313 -9.53 5.87 -18.55
CA LEU A 313 -10.67 5.59 -19.42
C LEU A 313 -11.63 6.77 -19.43
N ILE A 314 -11.95 7.26 -20.63
CA ILE A 314 -12.93 8.32 -20.86
C ILE A 314 -14.00 7.82 -21.83
N GLN A 315 -15.27 7.94 -21.44
CA GLN A 315 -16.40 7.68 -22.33
C GLN A 315 -16.88 8.99 -22.95
N ALA A 316 -16.58 9.23 -24.22
CA ALA A 316 -16.94 10.47 -24.89
C ALA A 316 -18.46 10.55 -25.15
N PRO A 317 -19.09 11.72 -24.97
CA PRO A 317 -20.52 11.88 -25.25
C PRO A 317 -20.77 12.01 -26.76
N ALA A 318 -21.93 11.56 -27.24
CA ALA A 318 -22.36 11.68 -28.64
C ALA A 318 -22.39 13.12 -29.15
N SER A 319 -22.58 14.09 -28.26
CA SER A 319 -22.54 15.50 -28.58
C SER A 319 -22.07 16.30 -27.36
N GLY A 320 -21.62 17.55 -27.56
CA GLY A 320 -21.17 18.41 -26.46
C GLY A 320 -19.67 18.39 -26.26
N SER A 321 -18.96 18.57 -27.38
CA SER A 321 -17.51 18.65 -27.49
C SER A 321 -16.84 19.46 -26.38
N GLY A 322 -17.41 20.59 -25.96
CA GLY A 322 -16.81 21.48 -24.95
C GLY A 322 -16.45 20.82 -23.62
N SER A 323 -17.25 19.87 -23.13
CA SER A 323 -16.97 19.18 -21.86
C SER A 323 -15.73 18.29 -21.96
N LEU A 324 -15.70 17.41 -22.96
CA LEU A 324 -14.56 16.54 -23.25
C LEU A 324 -13.29 17.33 -23.56
N LEU A 325 -13.40 18.40 -24.37
CA LEU A 325 -12.25 19.26 -24.70
C LEU A 325 -11.64 19.91 -23.46
N ARG A 326 -12.47 20.36 -22.50
CA ARG A 326 -11.99 20.90 -21.21
C ARG A 326 -11.25 19.83 -20.40
N LEU A 327 -11.80 18.62 -20.30
CA LEU A 327 -11.12 17.50 -19.63
C LEU A 327 -9.76 17.20 -20.27
N LEU A 328 -9.71 17.05 -21.61
CA LEU A 328 -8.47 16.73 -22.32
C LEU A 328 -7.42 17.84 -22.21
N ARG A 329 -7.85 19.11 -22.17
CA ARG A 329 -6.94 20.23 -21.87
C ARG A 329 -6.40 20.16 -20.44
N SER A 330 -7.26 19.90 -19.45
CA SER A 330 -6.82 19.75 -18.06
C SER A 330 -5.83 18.61 -17.89
N LEU A 331 -6.01 17.48 -18.60
CA LEU A 331 -5.06 16.36 -18.63
C LEU A 331 -3.71 16.72 -19.26
N ASN A 332 -3.69 17.66 -20.20
CA ASN A 332 -2.48 18.13 -20.86
C ASN A 332 -1.64 19.09 -20.00
N GLU A 333 -2.14 19.55 -18.85
CA GLU A 333 -1.45 20.49 -17.95
C GLU A 333 -0.93 19.81 -16.65
N VAL A 334 -1.01 18.49 -16.58
CA VAL A 334 -0.79 17.72 -15.36
C VAL A 334 0.69 17.52 -15.04
N ASP A 335 1.02 17.52 -13.74
CA ASP A 335 2.33 17.12 -13.24
C ASP A 335 2.44 15.58 -13.16
N PHE A 336 3.36 15.01 -13.96
CA PHE A 336 3.64 13.57 -14.00
C PHE A 336 4.78 13.14 -13.07
N THR A 337 5.34 14.01 -12.22
CA THR A 337 6.47 13.64 -11.34
C THR A 337 6.16 12.48 -10.38
N ALA A 338 4.89 12.30 -9.99
CA ALA A 338 4.44 11.23 -9.10
C ALA A 338 4.08 9.90 -9.78
N PHE A 339 3.93 9.88 -11.12
CA PHE A 339 3.40 8.74 -11.86
C PHE A 339 4.19 8.49 -13.16
N THR A 340 4.33 7.21 -13.52
CA THR A 340 4.59 6.87 -14.92
C THR A 340 3.43 7.34 -15.77
N ILE A 341 3.70 7.92 -16.93
CA ILE A 341 2.65 8.48 -17.79
C ILE A 341 1.64 7.38 -18.13
N PRO A 342 0.36 7.54 -17.76
CA PRO A 342 -0.64 6.49 -17.92
C PRO A 342 -1.10 6.38 -19.37
N HIS A 343 -1.57 5.21 -19.77
CA HIS A 343 -2.20 5.05 -21.08
C HIS A 343 -3.60 5.69 -21.06
N LEU A 344 -3.94 6.44 -22.10
CA LEU A 344 -5.22 7.13 -22.23
C LEU A 344 -6.09 6.46 -23.29
N THR A 345 -7.22 5.89 -22.86
CA THR A 345 -8.22 5.30 -23.74
C THR A 345 -9.45 6.19 -23.81
N ILE A 346 -9.82 6.62 -25.00
CA ILE A 346 -11.06 7.38 -25.26
C ILE A 346 -12.01 6.50 -26.06
N GLU A 347 -13.14 6.15 -25.46
CA GLU A 347 -14.24 5.49 -26.15
C GLU A 347 -15.08 6.54 -26.87
N LEU A 348 -15.10 6.47 -28.20
CA LEU A 348 -15.79 7.40 -29.05
C LEU A 348 -17.15 6.83 -29.49
N PRO A 349 -18.22 7.64 -29.43
CA PRO A 349 -19.52 7.29 -29.98
C PRO A 349 -19.41 7.13 -31.49
N GLN A 350 -20.42 6.51 -32.09
CA GLN A 350 -20.41 6.25 -33.53
C GLN A 350 -20.46 7.55 -34.35
N ASP A 351 -21.30 8.51 -33.96
CA ASP A 351 -21.32 9.85 -34.56
C ASP A 351 -20.45 10.80 -33.73
N ILE A 352 -19.32 11.21 -34.31
CA ILE A 352 -18.37 12.13 -33.66
C ILE A 352 -18.68 13.56 -34.13
N GLU A 353 -18.85 14.48 -33.18
CA GLU A 353 -19.01 15.89 -33.49
C GLU A 353 -17.77 16.44 -34.24
N PRO A 354 -17.92 17.20 -35.34
CA PRO A 354 -16.78 17.67 -36.14
C PRO A 354 -15.73 18.46 -35.35
N ALA A 355 -16.16 19.21 -34.32
CA ALA A 355 -15.25 19.93 -33.43
C ALA A 355 -14.37 18.99 -32.61
N THR A 356 -14.95 17.89 -32.10
CA THR A 356 -14.21 16.85 -31.36
C THR A 356 -13.23 16.13 -32.28
N ALA A 357 -13.67 15.76 -33.50
CA ALA A 357 -12.80 15.09 -34.47
C ALA A 357 -11.56 15.94 -34.80
N LYS A 358 -11.76 17.23 -35.13
CA LYS A 358 -10.65 18.18 -35.38
C LYS A 358 -9.72 18.33 -34.19
N PHE A 359 -10.25 18.39 -32.97
CA PHE A 359 -9.41 18.49 -31.77
C PHE A 359 -8.57 17.23 -31.56
N LEU A 360 -9.14 16.04 -31.80
CA LEU A 360 -8.44 14.76 -31.64
C LEU A 360 -7.35 14.54 -32.70
N GLU A 361 -7.43 15.18 -33.87
CA GLU A 361 -6.36 15.17 -34.88
C GLU A 361 -5.07 15.81 -34.34
N ASP A 362 -5.19 16.90 -33.57
CA ASP A 362 -4.06 17.66 -33.02
C ASP A 362 -3.65 17.19 -31.61
N PHE A 363 -4.46 16.37 -30.95
CA PHE A 363 -4.25 15.97 -29.57
C PHE A 363 -3.21 14.85 -29.46
N HIS A 364 -2.11 15.13 -28.75
CA HIS A 364 -1.02 14.19 -28.54
C HIS A 364 -0.93 13.79 -27.06
N TRP A 365 -0.78 12.48 -26.81
CA TRP A 365 -0.57 11.92 -25.48
C TRP A 365 0.59 10.90 -25.53
N PRO A 366 1.63 11.04 -24.70
CA PRO A 366 1.87 12.08 -23.68
C PRO A 366 2.00 13.51 -24.24
N PRO A 367 1.78 14.54 -23.41
CA PRO A 367 2.00 15.94 -23.79
C PRO A 367 3.42 16.21 -24.28
N SER A 368 3.58 17.13 -25.25
CA SER A 368 4.87 17.45 -25.85
C SER A 368 5.91 18.05 -24.89
N HIS A 369 5.46 18.65 -23.78
CA HIS A 369 6.32 19.23 -22.75
C HIS A 369 6.90 18.15 -21.79
N VAL A 370 6.38 16.92 -21.84
CA VAL A 370 6.84 15.81 -21.00
C VAL A 370 7.91 15.01 -21.74
N ALA A 371 9.02 14.72 -21.06
CA ALA A 371 10.09 13.91 -21.63
C ALA A 371 9.61 12.48 -21.91
N ASN A 372 9.50 12.13 -23.19
CA ASN A 372 9.10 10.80 -23.65
C ASN A 372 10.24 10.16 -24.47
N PRO A 373 11.22 9.50 -23.80
CA PRO A 373 12.33 8.84 -24.48
C PRO A 373 11.78 7.66 -25.30
N GLY A 374 11.69 7.85 -26.61
CA GLY A 374 11.14 6.85 -27.55
C GLY A 374 9.95 7.33 -28.37
N ARG A 375 9.39 8.51 -28.07
CA ARG A 375 8.23 9.09 -28.79
C ARG A 375 7.06 8.12 -28.93
N THR A 376 6.79 7.32 -27.91
CA THR A 376 5.68 6.36 -27.94
C THR A 376 4.37 7.09 -27.69
N GLN A 377 3.41 6.94 -28.61
CA GLN A 377 2.05 7.44 -28.45
C GLN A 377 1.29 6.53 -27.48
N MET A 378 0.73 7.10 -26.41
CA MET A 378 -0.01 6.38 -25.35
C MET A 378 -1.51 6.67 -25.41
N LEU A 379 -2.01 7.10 -26.57
CA LEU A 379 -3.42 7.37 -26.84
C LEU A 379 -4.05 6.22 -27.62
N SER A 380 -5.16 5.68 -27.12
CA SER A 380 -6.01 4.75 -27.86
C SER A 380 -7.38 5.35 -28.07
N LEU A 381 -7.77 5.52 -29.33
CA LEU A 381 -9.12 5.93 -29.72
C LEU A 381 -9.93 4.69 -30.13
N ARG A 382 -11.05 4.44 -29.44
CA ARG A 382 -11.95 3.31 -29.76
C ARG A 382 -13.23 3.85 -30.36
N HIS A 383 -13.35 3.78 -31.69
CA HIS A 383 -14.53 4.28 -32.40
C HIS A 383 -15.58 3.18 -32.62
N ARG A 384 -16.82 3.48 -32.22
CA ARG A 384 -17.93 2.53 -32.28
C ARG A 384 -18.52 2.39 -33.69
N ILE A 385 -18.89 1.15 -34.07
CA ILE A 385 -19.51 0.81 -35.36
C ILE A 385 -21.05 0.78 -35.33
N PRO A 386 -21.74 0.17 -34.33
CA PRO A 386 -23.20 0.04 -34.38
C PRO A 386 -23.95 1.37 -34.42
N ARG A 387 -24.97 1.41 -35.28
CA ARG A 387 -25.87 2.57 -35.50
C ARG A 387 -27.00 2.73 -34.52
N GLN A 388 -27.37 1.65 -33.85
CA GLN A 388 -28.43 1.68 -32.86
C GLN A 388 -27.90 2.28 -31.56
N ARG A 389 -28.76 3.03 -30.86
CA ARG A 389 -28.45 3.52 -29.50
C ARG A 389 -28.17 2.32 -28.60
N MET A 390 -27.21 2.51 -27.71
CA MET A 390 -26.71 1.44 -26.87
C MET A 390 -27.76 1.05 -25.82
N THR A 391 -28.00 -0.25 -25.65
CA THR A 391 -28.74 -0.75 -24.49
C THR A 391 -27.89 -0.64 -23.24
N GLU A 392 -28.52 -0.72 -22.08
CA GLU A 392 -27.83 -0.66 -20.79
C GLU A 392 -26.84 -1.81 -20.62
N GLU A 393 -27.24 -3.01 -21.06
CA GLU A 393 -26.39 -4.19 -21.08
C GLU A 393 -25.19 -4.01 -21.99
N GLU A 394 -25.40 -3.58 -23.24
CA GLU A 394 -24.31 -3.37 -24.20
C GLU A 394 -23.32 -2.31 -23.73
N SER A 395 -23.82 -1.25 -23.08
CA SER A 395 -22.97 -0.20 -22.51
C SER A 395 -22.09 -0.72 -21.39
N SER A 396 -22.70 -1.42 -20.44
CA SER A 396 -22.01 -1.98 -19.29
C SER A 396 -20.96 -3.00 -19.71
N ILE A 397 -21.27 -3.85 -20.70
CA ILE A 397 -20.34 -4.85 -21.23
C ILE A 397 -19.16 -4.17 -21.89
N ARG A 398 -19.39 -3.21 -22.80
CA ARG A 398 -18.30 -2.49 -23.48
C ARG A 398 -17.40 -1.74 -22.52
N PHE A 399 -17.99 -1.06 -21.54
CA PHE A 399 -17.25 -0.38 -20.50
C PHE A 399 -16.29 -1.34 -19.77
N LEU A 400 -16.72 -2.56 -19.47
CA LEU A 400 -15.88 -3.55 -18.80
C LEU A 400 -14.84 -4.22 -19.73
N GLU A 401 -15.15 -4.35 -21.01
CA GLU A 401 -14.22 -4.82 -22.05
C GLU A 401 -13.17 -3.77 -22.44
N SER A 402 -13.37 -2.51 -22.02
CA SER A 402 -12.47 -1.40 -22.34
C SER A 402 -11.05 -1.60 -21.77
N PHE A 403 -10.94 -2.32 -20.65
CA PHE A 403 -9.71 -2.48 -19.88
C PHE A 403 -9.61 -3.88 -19.30
N TRP A 404 -8.39 -4.42 -19.28
CA TRP A 404 -8.07 -5.64 -18.55
C TRP A 404 -6.71 -5.49 -17.84
N PRO A 405 -6.64 -5.68 -16.51
CA PRO A 405 -5.40 -5.46 -15.78
C PRO A 405 -4.38 -6.56 -16.07
N THR A 406 -3.15 -6.18 -16.42
CA THR A 406 -2.05 -7.14 -16.62
C THR A 406 -1.64 -7.79 -15.31
N THR A 407 -1.59 -7.00 -14.23
CA THR A 407 -1.38 -7.47 -12.87
C THR A 407 -2.50 -6.94 -11.97
N PRO A 408 -3.54 -7.73 -11.67
CA PRO A 408 -4.74 -7.24 -10.96
C PRO A 408 -4.46 -6.46 -9.68
N ARG A 409 -3.41 -6.85 -8.95
CA ARG A 409 -3.00 -6.20 -7.70
C ARG A 409 -2.47 -4.78 -7.89
N PHE A 410 -1.74 -4.51 -8.99
CA PHE A 410 -0.98 -3.27 -9.20
C PHE A 410 -1.44 -2.42 -10.37
N SER A 411 -2.21 -3.00 -11.29
CA SER A 411 -2.78 -2.32 -12.45
C SER A 411 -4.21 -1.89 -12.13
N HIS A 412 -4.45 -0.58 -12.12
CA HIS A 412 -5.74 0.01 -11.76
C HIS A 412 -6.25 0.88 -12.91
N ILE A 413 -7.55 1.19 -12.90
CA ILE A 413 -8.19 2.01 -13.93
C ILE A 413 -8.78 3.26 -13.32
N LEU A 414 -8.46 4.42 -13.89
CA LEU A 414 -9.06 5.71 -13.55
C LEU A 414 -10.15 6.02 -14.55
N VAL A 415 -11.41 5.97 -14.10
CA VAL A 415 -12.57 6.28 -14.91
C VAL A 415 -12.89 7.75 -14.75
N LEU A 416 -12.90 8.48 -15.86
CA LEU A 416 -13.18 9.91 -15.91
C LEU A 416 -14.40 10.18 -16.78
N SER A 417 -15.35 10.91 -16.22
CA SER A 417 -16.46 11.49 -16.94
C SER A 417 -16.00 12.70 -17.76
N PRO A 418 -16.53 12.92 -18.97
CA PRO A 418 -16.29 14.14 -19.76
C PRO A 418 -16.63 15.45 -19.04
N GLN A 419 -17.41 15.40 -17.96
CA GLN A 419 -17.77 16.58 -17.17
C GLN A 419 -16.72 16.97 -16.12
N ALA A 420 -15.73 16.12 -15.89
CA ALA A 420 -14.66 16.41 -14.94
C ALA A 420 -13.63 17.39 -15.53
N GLU A 421 -13.05 18.20 -14.66
CA GLU A 421 -11.86 19.01 -14.89
C GLU A 421 -10.89 18.73 -13.74
N LEU A 422 -9.65 18.37 -14.06
CA LEU A 422 -8.67 17.92 -13.08
C LEU A 422 -7.66 19.02 -12.76
N ALA A 423 -7.25 19.11 -11.50
CA ALA A 423 -6.19 20.02 -11.11
C ALA A 423 -4.81 19.50 -11.57
N PRO A 424 -3.83 20.38 -11.88
CA PRO A 424 -2.50 19.96 -12.32
C PRO A 424 -1.80 18.96 -11.37
N GLY A 425 -2.04 19.08 -10.06
CA GLY A 425 -1.45 18.22 -9.03
C GLY A 425 -2.25 16.97 -8.64
N PHE A 426 -3.35 16.64 -9.34
CA PHE A 426 -4.25 15.55 -8.91
C PHE A 426 -3.55 14.18 -8.82
N PHE A 427 -2.52 13.94 -9.64
CA PHE A 427 -1.75 12.70 -9.60
C PHE A 427 -0.99 12.51 -8.29
N HIS A 428 -0.55 13.58 -7.63
CA HIS A 428 0.08 13.46 -6.32
C HIS A 428 -0.94 12.98 -5.28
N TYR A 429 -2.13 13.55 -5.25
CA TYR A 429 -3.21 13.10 -4.37
C TYR A 429 -3.60 11.65 -4.65
N LEU A 430 -3.76 11.28 -5.92
CA LEU A 430 -4.10 9.93 -6.32
C LEU A 430 -3.02 8.93 -5.91
N LYS A 431 -1.74 9.23 -6.18
CA LYS A 431 -0.62 8.35 -5.82
C LYS A 431 -0.51 8.19 -4.31
N TYR A 432 -0.58 9.29 -3.58
CA TYR A 432 -0.47 9.28 -2.12
C TYR A 432 -1.60 8.46 -1.49
N SER A 433 -2.86 8.72 -1.88
CA SER A 433 -4.02 8.00 -1.38
C SER A 433 -3.98 6.52 -1.75
N LEU A 434 -3.56 6.20 -2.97
CA LEU A 434 -3.42 4.82 -3.42
C LEU A 434 -2.37 4.06 -2.61
N LEU A 435 -1.20 4.65 -2.42
CA LEU A 435 -0.12 4.04 -1.65
C LEU A 435 -0.53 3.85 -0.17
N GLU A 436 -1.06 4.88 0.46
CA GLU A 436 -1.47 4.82 1.87
C GLU A 436 -2.63 3.86 2.11
N TYR A 437 -3.70 3.93 1.32
CA TYR A 437 -4.91 3.14 1.59
C TYR A 437 -4.83 1.70 1.08
N ARG A 438 -4.05 1.41 0.04
CA ARG A 438 -3.97 0.06 -0.55
C ARG A 438 -2.69 -0.70 -0.19
N TYR A 439 -1.55 -0.03 -0.08
CA TYR A 439 -0.24 -0.69 0.01
C TYR A 439 0.45 -0.53 1.36
N SER A 440 -0.04 0.34 2.24
CA SER A 440 0.54 0.51 3.58
C SER A 440 0.50 -0.77 4.39
N GLY A 441 1.49 -0.95 5.25
CA GLY A 441 1.55 -2.07 6.18
C GLY A 441 0.34 -2.10 7.11
N TYR A 442 -0.16 -0.94 7.52
CA TYR A 442 -1.39 -0.83 8.33
C TYR A 442 -2.62 -1.32 7.57
N SER A 443 -2.78 -0.91 6.31
CA SER A 443 -3.90 -1.35 5.47
C SER A 443 -3.91 -2.87 5.30
N VAL A 444 -2.75 -3.47 5.00
CA VAL A 444 -2.62 -4.92 4.80
C VAL A 444 -2.89 -5.70 6.10
N VAL A 445 -2.36 -5.25 7.24
CA VAL A 445 -2.59 -5.92 8.54
C VAL A 445 -4.07 -5.87 8.95
N GLN A 446 -4.74 -4.75 8.68
CA GLN A 446 -6.17 -4.57 8.99
C GLN A 446 -7.10 -5.10 7.89
N LYS A 447 -6.56 -5.64 6.80
CA LYS A 447 -7.28 -6.11 5.60
C LYS A 447 -8.14 -5.03 4.92
N TRP A 448 -7.75 -3.76 5.03
CA TRP A 448 -8.41 -2.68 4.32
C TRP A 448 -8.15 -2.78 2.82
N ASP A 449 -6.96 -3.25 2.43
CA ASP A 449 -6.59 -3.54 1.05
C ASP A 449 -7.69 -4.37 0.36
N GLN A 450 -8.24 -5.39 1.02
CA GLN A 450 -9.26 -6.27 0.44
C GLN A 450 -10.68 -5.69 0.41
N ARG A 451 -10.97 -4.71 1.28
CA ARG A 451 -12.32 -4.14 1.48
C ARG A 451 -12.59 -2.91 0.63
N LEU A 452 -11.55 -2.29 0.08
CA LEU A 452 -11.69 -1.12 -0.76
C LEU A 452 -11.98 -1.51 -2.22
N LEU A 453 -12.99 -0.87 -2.80
CA LEU A 453 -13.32 -0.92 -4.23
C LEU A 453 -12.36 -0.04 -5.03
N GLY A 454 -12.10 1.16 -4.51
CA GLY A 454 -11.46 2.23 -5.23
C GLY A 454 -11.37 3.55 -4.46
N ILE A 455 -10.89 4.59 -5.14
CA ILE A 455 -10.68 5.93 -4.58
C ILE A 455 -11.34 6.94 -5.51
N SER A 456 -12.25 7.75 -4.97
CA SER A 456 -12.86 8.87 -5.70
C SER A 456 -11.94 10.10 -5.66
N LEU A 457 -11.97 10.91 -6.72
CA LEU A 457 -11.30 12.21 -6.77
C LEU A 457 -12.26 13.37 -6.48
N THR A 458 -13.57 13.11 -6.51
CA THR A 458 -14.63 14.12 -6.34
C THR A 458 -15.52 13.75 -5.18
N ALA A 459 -16.03 14.75 -4.46
CA ALA A 459 -17.16 14.57 -3.57
C ALA A 459 -18.48 14.50 -4.38
N PRO A 460 -19.42 13.60 -4.03
CA PRO A 460 -20.72 13.52 -4.67
C PRO A 460 -21.63 14.66 -4.20
N SER A 461 -22.39 15.27 -5.13
CA SER A 461 -23.37 16.30 -4.80
C SER A 461 -24.77 15.74 -4.52
N VAL A 462 -25.07 14.54 -5.02
CA VAL A 462 -26.37 13.87 -4.92
C VAL A 462 -26.19 12.40 -4.62
N TYR A 463 -27.17 11.80 -3.94
CA TYR A 463 -27.23 10.35 -3.74
C TYR A 463 -27.43 9.61 -5.07
N LEU A 464 -27.06 8.32 -5.13
CA LEU A 464 -27.22 7.50 -6.34
C LEU A 464 -28.67 7.38 -6.82
N ASN A 465 -29.64 7.51 -5.91
CA ASN A 465 -31.06 7.55 -6.25
C ASN A 465 -31.47 8.82 -7.04
N GLY A 466 -30.61 9.83 -7.09
CA GLY A 466 -30.82 11.09 -7.81
C GLY A 466 -31.89 12.02 -7.24
N LYS A 467 -32.45 11.72 -6.07
CA LYS A 467 -33.61 12.45 -5.50
C LYS A 467 -33.21 13.46 -4.42
N LYS A 468 -32.14 13.19 -3.68
CA LYS A 468 -31.69 14.02 -2.53
C LYS A 468 -30.26 14.49 -2.76
N ALA A 469 -29.98 15.71 -2.30
CA ALA A 469 -28.61 16.21 -2.18
C ALA A 469 -27.84 15.37 -1.15
N PHE A 470 -26.58 15.08 -1.44
CA PHE A 470 -25.71 14.34 -0.54
C PHE A 470 -25.31 15.24 0.64
N VAL A 471 -25.29 14.68 1.84
CA VAL A 471 -24.84 15.38 3.05
C VAL A 471 -23.58 14.68 3.52
N GLU A 472 -22.47 15.42 3.54
CA GLU A 472 -21.19 14.86 3.94
C GLU A 472 -21.15 14.55 5.45
N PRO A 473 -20.46 13.48 5.86
CA PRO A 473 -20.23 13.21 7.25
C PRO A 473 -19.27 14.25 7.84
N ILE A 474 -19.69 14.81 8.97
CA ILE A 474 -18.90 15.76 9.75
C ILE A 474 -18.08 14.95 10.76
N SER A 475 -16.83 15.33 10.99
CA SER A 475 -16.02 14.72 12.07
C SER A 475 -16.36 15.36 13.40
N ASP A 476 -16.34 14.57 14.48
CA ASP A 476 -16.56 15.01 15.87
C ASP A 476 -15.39 15.86 16.44
N GLY A 477 -14.64 16.56 15.58
CA GLY A 477 -13.47 17.36 15.95
C GLY A 477 -13.81 18.83 16.28
N PRO A 478 -12.86 19.58 16.89
CA PRO A 478 -13.07 20.99 17.25
C PRO A 478 -13.25 21.91 16.04
N ASP A 479 -12.76 21.49 14.86
CA ASP A 479 -13.02 22.14 13.59
C ASP A 479 -14.10 21.35 12.85
N GLU A 480 -15.29 21.94 12.69
CA GLU A 480 -16.43 21.41 11.91
C GLU A 480 -16.14 21.40 10.39
N MET A 481 -14.96 20.91 9.99
CA MET A 481 -14.56 20.78 8.58
C MET A 481 -14.92 19.39 8.07
N GLY A 482 -15.39 19.33 6.82
CA GLY A 482 -15.69 18.06 6.14
C GLY A 482 -14.46 17.14 6.15
N THR A 483 -14.65 15.87 6.48
CA THR A 483 -13.56 14.89 6.53
C THR A 483 -13.64 13.91 5.38
N SER A 484 -12.53 13.24 5.09
CA SER A 484 -12.56 12.10 4.18
C SER A 484 -13.42 10.99 4.78
N TYR A 485 -14.10 10.20 3.95
CA TYR A 485 -15.00 9.15 4.40
C TYR A 485 -15.01 7.95 3.45
N MET A 486 -15.56 6.85 3.93
CA MET A 486 -15.76 5.62 3.16
C MET A 486 -17.24 5.40 2.92
N TRP A 487 -17.62 5.14 1.67
CA TRP A 487 -19.01 4.94 1.28
C TRP A 487 -19.17 3.74 0.36
N GLN A 488 -20.18 2.89 0.59
CA GLN A 488 -20.42 1.72 -0.26
C GLN A 488 -20.91 2.09 -1.67
N ALA A 489 -21.44 3.31 -1.86
CA ALA A 489 -21.89 3.79 -3.15
C ALA A 489 -20.72 4.39 -3.96
N PRO A 490 -20.41 3.84 -5.15
CA PRO A 490 -19.34 4.31 -6.02
C PRO A 490 -19.70 5.61 -6.75
N SER A 491 -18.67 6.34 -7.24
CA SER A 491 -18.82 7.55 -8.05
C SER A 491 -18.58 7.23 -9.54
N SER A 492 -19.33 7.90 -10.43
CA SER A 492 -19.13 7.81 -11.88
C SER A 492 -18.32 8.96 -12.48
N ASN A 493 -18.03 10.02 -11.70
CA ASN A 493 -17.46 11.24 -12.25
C ASN A 493 -15.94 11.17 -12.41
N ALA A 494 -15.22 10.85 -11.34
CA ALA A 494 -13.78 10.64 -11.37
C ALA A 494 -13.40 9.68 -10.25
N MET A 495 -13.15 8.42 -10.60
CA MET A 495 -12.88 7.36 -9.62
C MET A 495 -11.85 6.36 -10.14
N LEU A 496 -10.87 6.04 -9.32
CA LEU A 496 -9.94 4.94 -9.52
C LEU A 496 -10.59 3.64 -9.02
N ILE A 497 -10.74 2.64 -9.88
CA ILE A 497 -11.17 1.28 -9.52
C ILE A 497 -9.95 0.36 -9.50
N PHE A 498 -9.83 -0.48 -8.46
CA PHE A 498 -8.72 -1.41 -8.38
C PHE A 498 -8.86 -2.60 -9.36
N GLY A 499 -7.77 -3.02 -10.00
CA GLY A 499 -7.78 -4.09 -11.01
C GLY A 499 -8.38 -5.42 -10.55
N GLU A 500 -8.08 -5.89 -9.33
CA GLU A 500 -8.73 -7.07 -8.77
C GLU A 500 -10.26 -6.94 -8.73
N LYS A 501 -10.75 -5.75 -8.37
CA LYS A 501 -12.19 -5.47 -8.28
C LYS A 501 -12.81 -5.33 -9.67
N TRP A 502 -12.04 -4.85 -10.64
CA TRP A 502 -12.44 -4.83 -12.05
C TRP A 502 -12.62 -6.26 -12.60
N VAL A 503 -11.69 -7.18 -12.30
CA VAL A 503 -11.79 -8.59 -12.69
C VAL A 503 -13.02 -9.25 -12.07
N GLU A 504 -13.27 -8.98 -10.78
CA GLU A 504 -14.44 -9.50 -10.08
C GLU A 504 -15.76 -8.95 -10.66
N LEU A 505 -15.81 -7.64 -10.93
CA LEU A 505 -16.94 -6.98 -11.57
C LEU A 505 -17.23 -7.54 -12.96
N HIS A 506 -16.19 -7.74 -13.77
CA HIS A 506 -16.32 -8.37 -15.08
C HIS A 506 -16.92 -9.77 -14.97
N GLY A 507 -16.46 -10.58 -14.00
CA GLY A 507 -17.01 -11.91 -13.74
C GLY A 507 -18.48 -11.89 -13.33
N LEU A 508 -18.87 -10.95 -12.45
CA LEU A 508 -20.26 -10.75 -12.05
C LEU A 508 -21.15 -10.41 -13.25
N VAL A 509 -20.76 -9.42 -14.06
CA VAL A 509 -21.55 -8.97 -15.22
C VAL A 509 -21.67 -10.08 -16.25
N SER A 510 -20.59 -10.83 -16.52
CA SER A 510 -20.62 -11.96 -17.44
C SER A 510 -21.64 -13.04 -17.04
N GLN A 511 -21.71 -13.39 -15.74
CA GLN A 511 -22.69 -14.38 -15.26
C GLN A 511 -24.12 -13.84 -15.28
N VAL A 512 -24.33 -12.56 -14.96
CA VAL A 512 -25.64 -11.92 -15.03
C VAL A 512 -26.15 -11.86 -16.47
N ASP A 513 -25.28 -11.51 -17.43
CA ASP A 513 -25.61 -11.47 -18.85
C ASP A 513 -25.97 -12.86 -19.40
N ALA A 514 -25.17 -13.88 -19.06
CA ALA A 514 -25.48 -15.27 -19.41
C ALA A 514 -26.83 -15.72 -18.81
N LEU A 515 -27.15 -15.31 -17.58
CA LEU A 515 -28.44 -15.59 -16.96
C LEU A 515 -29.58 -14.94 -17.73
N LYS A 516 -29.45 -13.65 -18.08
CA LYS A 516 -30.46 -12.91 -18.87
C LYS A 516 -30.69 -13.54 -20.24
N SER A 517 -29.64 -14.02 -20.90
CA SER A 517 -29.73 -14.66 -22.21
C SER A 517 -30.34 -16.06 -22.17
N SER A 518 -30.17 -16.77 -21.05
CA SER A 518 -30.69 -18.15 -20.88
C SER A 518 -32.14 -18.24 -20.40
N ARG A 519 -32.69 -17.15 -19.83
CA ARG A 519 -34.03 -17.14 -19.21
C ARG A 519 -34.98 -16.22 -19.96
N ALA A 520 -36.26 -16.58 -19.93
CA ALA A 520 -37.31 -15.66 -20.35
C ALA A 520 -37.35 -14.42 -19.41
N PRO A 521 -37.71 -13.22 -19.90
CA PRO A 521 -37.71 -11.99 -19.11
C PRO A 521 -38.49 -12.08 -17.79
N GLU A 522 -39.64 -12.75 -17.80
CA GLU A 522 -40.52 -12.95 -16.64
C GLU A 522 -39.90 -13.84 -15.55
N LYS A 523 -38.87 -14.61 -15.89
CA LYS A 523 -38.16 -15.53 -14.97
C LYS A 523 -36.84 -14.94 -14.47
N ILE A 524 -36.53 -13.69 -14.81
CA ILE A 524 -35.37 -12.99 -14.30
C ILE A 524 -35.70 -12.51 -12.89
N PRO A 525 -34.88 -12.82 -11.87
CA PRO A 525 -35.19 -12.44 -10.51
C PRO A 525 -35.22 -10.92 -10.31
N GLU A 526 -36.10 -10.45 -9.43
CA GLU A 526 -36.27 -9.03 -9.13
C GLU A 526 -34.97 -8.35 -8.70
N MET A 527 -34.11 -9.02 -7.92
CA MET A 527 -32.82 -8.47 -7.49
C MET A 527 -31.88 -8.06 -8.64
N VAL A 528 -32.09 -8.59 -9.85
CA VAL A 528 -31.33 -8.21 -11.06
C VAL A 528 -32.01 -7.07 -11.82
N THR A 529 -33.35 -7.03 -11.82
CA THR A 529 -34.16 -6.08 -12.61
C THR A 529 -34.45 -4.78 -11.87
N THR A 530 -34.51 -4.81 -10.52
CA THR A 530 -34.69 -3.61 -9.69
C THR A 530 -33.46 -2.72 -9.79
N LYS A 531 -33.68 -1.44 -10.10
CA LYS A 531 -32.62 -0.43 -10.17
C LYS A 531 -32.65 0.49 -8.97
N GLU A 532 -31.50 0.64 -8.33
CA GLU A 532 -31.29 1.59 -7.25
C GLU A 532 -30.66 2.88 -7.76
N VAL A 533 -29.81 2.76 -8.78
CA VAL A 533 -29.13 3.88 -9.41
C VAL A 533 -30.07 4.59 -10.38
N SER A 534 -30.13 5.92 -10.24
CA SER A 534 -30.89 6.79 -11.13
C SER A 534 -30.35 6.75 -12.54
N LYS A 535 -31.24 6.86 -13.53
CA LYS A 535 -30.92 7.02 -14.97
C LYS A 535 -30.11 8.29 -15.30
N MET A 536 -29.84 9.12 -14.29
CA MET A 536 -28.86 10.20 -14.44
C MET A 536 -27.45 9.63 -14.59
N PHE A 537 -27.10 8.53 -13.94
CA PHE A 537 -25.76 7.94 -13.96
C PHE A 537 -25.65 6.80 -14.99
N PRO A 538 -24.43 6.47 -15.45
CA PRO A 538 -24.21 5.35 -16.39
C PRO A 538 -24.74 4.01 -15.86
N SER A 539 -25.24 3.16 -16.75
CA SER A 539 -25.78 1.82 -16.38
C SER A 539 -24.76 0.90 -15.69
N TRP A 540 -23.47 1.01 -16.02
CA TRP A 540 -22.42 0.20 -15.40
C TRP A 540 -22.31 0.45 -13.89
N LEU A 541 -22.69 1.64 -13.40
CA LEU A 541 -22.61 2.00 -11.99
C LEU A 541 -23.51 1.14 -11.10
N GLU A 542 -24.65 0.68 -11.64
CA GLU A 542 -25.56 -0.25 -10.94
C GLU A 542 -24.85 -1.58 -10.63
N HIS A 543 -24.07 -2.10 -11.58
CA HIS A 543 -23.31 -3.34 -11.39
C HIS A 543 -22.21 -3.17 -10.36
N VAL A 544 -21.56 -2.00 -10.32
CA VAL A 544 -20.54 -1.68 -9.32
C VAL A 544 -21.17 -1.57 -7.93
N LEU A 545 -22.28 -0.85 -7.79
CA LEU A 545 -23.02 -0.73 -6.53
C LEU A 545 -23.44 -2.10 -6.01
N ARG A 546 -23.94 -2.95 -6.91
CA ARG A 546 -24.34 -4.32 -6.58
C ARG A 546 -23.15 -5.15 -6.08
N LEU A 547 -22.00 -5.06 -6.73
CA LEU A 547 -20.78 -5.73 -6.23
C LEU A 547 -20.36 -5.20 -4.86
N SER A 548 -20.41 -3.88 -4.64
CA SER A 548 -20.14 -3.28 -3.33
C SER A 548 -21.07 -3.80 -2.25
N ARG A 549 -22.37 -3.99 -2.55
CA ARG A 549 -23.35 -4.58 -1.62
C ARG A 549 -23.06 -6.05 -1.34
N LEU A 550 -22.72 -6.84 -2.37
CA LEU A 550 -22.42 -8.27 -2.25
C LEU A 550 -21.19 -8.55 -1.39
N ARG A 551 -20.16 -7.71 -1.48
CA ARG A 551 -18.87 -7.92 -0.79
C ARG A 551 -18.64 -6.99 0.39
N GLY A 552 -19.49 -6.01 0.59
CA GLY A 552 -19.28 -4.95 1.57
C GLY A 552 -18.10 -4.04 1.21
N TYR A 553 -17.89 -3.76 -0.07
CA TYR A 553 -16.80 -2.88 -0.50
C TYR A 553 -17.11 -1.41 -0.31
N PHE A 554 -16.06 -0.64 -0.04
CA PHE A 554 -16.12 0.81 0.12
C PHE A 554 -15.30 1.53 -0.93
N THR A 555 -15.80 2.68 -1.37
CA THR A 555 -15.02 3.69 -2.07
C THR A 555 -14.57 4.74 -1.06
N VAL A 556 -13.29 5.13 -1.11
CA VAL A 556 -12.77 6.24 -0.31
C VAL A 556 -13.07 7.55 -1.02
N TYR A 557 -13.64 8.51 -0.31
CA TYR A 557 -13.92 9.86 -0.80
C TYR A 557 -13.06 10.90 -0.08
N PRO A 558 -12.57 11.92 -0.81
CA PRO A 558 -11.96 13.09 -0.18
C PRO A 558 -13.01 13.88 0.61
N SER A 559 -12.55 14.79 1.46
CA SER A 559 -13.42 15.86 2.01
C SER A 559 -13.94 16.76 0.87
N ALA A 560 -15.04 17.51 1.09
CA ALA A 560 -15.49 18.54 0.15
C ALA A 560 -14.35 19.45 -0.33
N GLU A 561 -13.52 19.93 0.59
CA GLU A 561 -12.44 20.88 0.30
C GLU A 561 -11.35 20.25 -0.58
N THR A 562 -10.87 19.05 -0.19
CA THR A 562 -9.88 18.34 -1.00
C THR A 562 -10.49 17.93 -2.34
N GLY A 563 -11.71 17.42 -2.37
CA GLY A 563 -12.40 17.04 -3.60
C GLY A 563 -12.53 18.21 -4.58
N ALA A 564 -12.93 19.39 -4.09
CA ALA A 564 -13.06 20.60 -4.91
C ALA A 564 -11.72 21.09 -5.50
N THR A 565 -10.59 20.81 -4.84
CA THR A 565 -9.26 21.16 -5.35
C THR A 565 -8.59 20.07 -6.19
N VAL A 566 -9.02 18.81 -6.07
CA VAL A 566 -8.51 17.69 -6.89
C VAL A 566 -9.20 17.66 -8.24
N ALA A 567 -10.53 17.69 -8.25
CA ALA A 567 -11.34 17.51 -9.44
C ALA A 567 -12.68 18.25 -9.33
N LYS A 568 -13.00 19.04 -10.35
CA LYS A 568 -14.26 19.78 -10.44
C LYS A 568 -15.19 19.10 -11.43
N VAL A 569 -16.46 18.93 -11.05
CA VAL A 569 -17.49 18.39 -11.95
C VAL A 569 -18.39 19.55 -12.39
N HIS A 570 -18.51 19.70 -13.70
CA HIS A 570 -19.28 20.78 -14.31
C HIS A 570 -20.62 20.28 -14.83
N ASN A 571 -21.67 21.08 -14.63
CA ASN A 571 -23.04 20.68 -14.97
C ASN A 571 -23.63 21.47 -16.15
N GLU A 572 -22.97 22.54 -16.62
CA GLU A 572 -23.49 23.44 -17.66
C GLU A 572 -23.78 22.72 -18.99
N LEU A 573 -22.97 21.71 -19.32
CA LEU A 573 -23.07 20.91 -20.55
C LEU A 573 -23.38 19.43 -20.23
N TYR A 574 -24.01 19.16 -19.09
CA TYR A 574 -24.32 17.79 -18.69
C TYR A 574 -25.26 17.12 -19.71
N ARG A 575 -24.81 15.99 -20.25
CA ARG A 575 -25.66 15.05 -20.98
C ARG A 575 -25.82 13.77 -20.17
N GLY A 576 -27.04 13.26 -20.13
CA GLY A 576 -27.28 11.94 -19.56
C GLY A 576 -26.58 10.86 -20.40
N PRO A 577 -26.36 9.67 -19.82
CA PRO A 577 -25.81 8.53 -20.55
C PRO A 577 -26.66 8.21 -21.79
N GLU A 578 -26.00 7.81 -22.87
CA GLU A 578 -26.62 7.54 -24.16
C GLU A 578 -27.75 6.49 -24.06
N GLU A 579 -27.58 5.51 -23.17
CA GLU A 579 -28.55 4.43 -22.90
C GLU A 579 -29.93 4.95 -22.48
N TYR A 580 -29.99 6.17 -21.93
CA TYR A 580 -31.21 6.76 -21.36
C TYR A 580 -31.75 7.95 -22.16
N GLU A 581 -31.17 8.29 -23.32
CA GLU A 581 -31.55 9.47 -24.09
C GLU A 581 -33.02 9.49 -24.53
N MET A 582 -33.63 8.31 -24.77
CA MET A 582 -35.06 8.22 -25.15
C MET A 582 -36.03 8.74 -24.09
N GLU A 583 -35.65 8.71 -22.81
CA GLU A 583 -36.47 9.19 -21.69
C GLU A 583 -36.07 10.59 -21.20
N ALA A 584 -34.94 11.10 -21.68
CA ALA A 584 -34.36 12.38 -21.26
C ALA A 584 -34.96 13.58 -22.00
N ASP A 585 -35.40 13.41 -23.26
CA ASP A 585 -36.08 14.48 -24.01
C ASP A 585 -37.46 14.84 -23.41
N GLU A 586 -38.13 13.92 -22.72
CA GLU A 586 -39.34 14.17 -21.91
C GLU A 586 -39.03 14.99 -20.62
N ARG A 587 -37.82 14.85 -20.06
CA ARG A 587 -37.42 15.50 -18.79
C ARG A 587 -36.64 16.81 -18.95
N LYS A 588 -36.31 17.18 -20.19
CA LYS A 588 -35.61 18.43 -20.52
C LYS A 588 -36.32 19.69 -20.00
N LYS A 589 -37.64 19.59 -19.71
CA LYS A 589 -38.46 20.66 -19.11
C LYS A 589 -38.36 20.77 -17.57
N LEU A 590 -37.81 19.77 -16.86
CA LEU A 590 -37.75 19.75 -15.38
C LEU A 590 -36.39 20.17 -14.81
N ARG A 591 -35.32 20.16 -15.60
CA ARG A 591 -33.93 20.43 -15.15
C ARG A 591 -33.50 21.89 -15.20
N ALA A 592 -34.33 22.78 -15.73
CA ALA A 592 -34.04 24.21 -15.78
C ALA A 592 -34.01 24.91 -14.40
N ASN A 593 -34.43 24.22 -13.32
CA ASN A 593 -34.58 24.80 -11.99
C ASN A 593 -33.60 24.24 -10.93
N LEU A 594 -32.57 23.47 -11.32
CA LEU A 594 -31.56 22.94 -10.39
C LEU A 594 -30.13 23.32 -10.80
N ALA A 595 -29.97 24.51 -11.37
CA ALA A 595 -28.69 25.11 -11.71
C ALA A 595 -28.47 26.36 -10.85
N GLU A 596 -28.61 26.23 -9.53
CA GLU A 596 -28.26 27.32 -8.62
C GLU A 596 -27.92 26.77 -7.22
N SER A 597 -26.80 26.07 -7.13
CA SER A 597 -25.90 26.17 -5.97
C SER A 597 -24.61 25.41 -6.26
N MET A 598 -23.48 26.11 -6.24
CA MET A 598 -22.38 25.87 -5.32
C MET A 598 -21.13 26.61 -5.77
N HIS A 599 -20.39 27.06 -4.77
CA HIS A 599 -19.37 28.09 -4.80
C HIS A 599 -18.20 27.78 -5.74
N THR A 600 -17.90 28.75 -6.61
CA THR A 600 -16.58 28.91 -7.23
C THR A 600 -15.63 29.45 -6.16
N SER A 601 -14.82 28.57 -5.58
CA SER A 601 -13.60 29.01 -4.91
C SER A 601 -12.45 28.75 -5.86
N GLU A 602 -11.95 29.81 -6.51
CA GLU A 602 -10.66 29.80 -7.19
C GLU A 602 -9.57 29.76 -6.11
N SER A 603 -9.35 28.56 -5.58
CA SER A 603 -8.33 28.32 -4.58
C SER A 603 -7.02 28.00 -5.30
N LEU A 604 -6.06 28.91 -5.22
CA LEU A 604 -4.65 28.70 -5.61
C LEU A 604 -3.91 27.71 -4.68
N VAL A 605 -4.63 27.04 -3.77
CA VAL A 605 -4.09 26.11 -2.79
C VAL A 605 -3.67 24.83 -3.50
N ARG A 606 -2.46 24.35 -3.22
CA ARG A 606 -2.00 23.07 -3.76
C ARG A 606 -2.90 21.98 -3.20
N THR A 607 -3.34 21.06 -4.06
CA THR A 607 -4.30 20.01 -3.73
C THR A 607 -4.02 19.29 -2.41
N LEU A 608 -2.74 19.04 -2.09
CA LEU A 608 -2.32 18.35 -0.87
C LEU A 608 -2.30 19.22 0.40
N ASP A 609 -2.30 20.54 0.27
CA ASP A 609 -2.28 21.46 1.41
C ASP A 609 -3.67 21.55 2.08
N THR A 610 -4.73 21.08 1.39
CA THR A 610 -6.09 20.93 1.94
C THR A 610 -6.25 19.70 2.83
N LEU A 611 -5.26 18.81 2.87
CA LEU A 611 -5.33 17.60 3.68
C LEU A 611 -5.15 17.93 5.17
N PRO A 612 -5.88 17.24 6.06
CA PRO A 612 -5.81 17.49 7.50
C PRO A 612 -4.41 17.22 8.07
N ASN A 613 -4.14 17.73 9.28
CA ASN A 613 -2.94 17.39 10.06
C ASN A 613 -1.62 17.63 9.28
N ASN A 614 -1.48 18.82 8.69
CA ASN A 614 -0.32 19.20 7.87
C ASN A 614 -0.12 18.23 6.67
N GLY A 615 -1.25 17.77 6.13
CA GLY A 615 -1.45 16.79 5.08
C GLY A 615 -1.00 15.34 5.33
N THR A 616 -1.27 14.81 6.52
CA THR A 616 -1.39 13.35 6.68
C THR A 616 -2.78 12.89 6.21
N LEU A 617 -2.85 11.73 5.55
CA LEU A 617 -4.13 11.08 5.29
C LEU A 617 -4.63 10.40 6.58
N THR A 618 -5.94 10.50 6.84
CA THR A 618 -6.57 9.83 7.97
C THR A 618 -6.62 8.32 7.70
N PRO A 619 -6.14 7.45 8.61
CA PRO A 619 -6.18 6.00 8.40
C PRO A 619 -7.60 5.46 8.16
N CYS A 620 -7.76 4.42 7.34
CA CYS A 620 -9.09 3.87 6.99
C CYS A 620 -9.95 3.53 8.21
N LYS A 621 -9.35 3.04 9.31
CA LYS A 621 -10.08 2.67 10.53
C LYS A 621 -10.76 3.86 11.23
N ASP A 622 -10.25 5.07 11.01
CA ASP A 622 -10.71 6.29 11.66
C ASP A 622 -11.62 7.11 10.72
N LEU A 623 -11.81 6.66 9.48
CA LEU A 623 -12.72 7.30 8.53
C LEU A 623 -14.19 6.95 8.85
N PRO A 624 -15.11 7.93 8.82
CA PRO A 624 -16.54 7.67 8.86
C PRO A 624 -16.96 6.69 7.76
N MET A 625 -17.80 5.71 8.11
CA MET A 625 -18.28 4.67 7.21
C MET A 625 -19.77 4.86 6.95
N LEU A 626 -20.13 4.92 5.66
CA LEU A 626 -21.49 5.08 5.20
C LEU A 626 -21.95 3.81 4.47
N GLY A 627 -23.14 3.33 4.81
CA GLY A 627 -23.87 2.32 4.06
C GLY A 627 -24.28 2.84 2.68
N TRP A 628 -24.75 1.96 1.80
CA TRP A 628 -25.09 2.34 0.42
C TRP A 628 -26.19 3.41 0.30
N GLU A 629 -27.07 3.54 1.31
CA GLU A 629 -28.09 4.60 1.38
C GLU A 629 -27.55 5.93 1.91
N GLY A 630 -26.36 5.93 2.51
CA GLY A 630 -25.77 7.08 3.20
C GLY A 630 -25.96 7.09 4.71
N ASP A 631 -26.49 6.02 5.29
CA ASP A 631 -26.58 5.85 6.74
C ASP A 631 -25.19 5.61 7.36
N SER A 632 -24.90 6.26 8.50
CA SER A 632 -23.66 5.98 9.24
C SER A 632 -23.73 4.56 9.82
N MET A 633 -22.73 3.74 9.52
CA MET A 633 -22.74 2.32 9.85
C MET A 633 -21.37 1.84 10.35
N GLY A 634 -21.39 0.91 11.31
CA GLY A 634 -20.17 0.22 11.73
C GLY A 634 -19.73 -0.85 10.72
N LEU A 635 -18.44 -1.18 10.73
CA LEU A 635 -17.86 -2.22 9.86
C LEU A 635 -18.54 -3.59 10.03
N ARG A 636 -18.97 -3.94 11.24
CA ARG A 636 -19.66 -5.20 11.53
C ARG A 636 -21.03 -5.26 10.88
N ASP A 637 -21.79 -4.17 10.97
CA ASP A 637 -23.14 -4.08 10.41
C ASP A 637 -23.09 -4.14 8.88
N VAL A 638 -22.11 -3.46 8.28
CA VAL A 638 -21.86 -3.53 6.84
C VAL A 638 -21.53 -4.95 6.39
N TYR A 639 -20.64 -5.64 7.13
CA TYR A 639 -20.29 -7.02 6.82
C TYR A 639 -21.50 -7.96 6.95
N GLN A 640 -22.30 -7.80 8.00
CA GLN A 640 -23.51 -8.58 8.19
C GLN A 640 -24.52 -8.37 7.04
N ARG A 641 -24.81 -7.11 6.67
CA ARG A 641 -25.69 -6.80 5.54
C ARG A 641 -25.16 -7.38 4.23
N ALA A 642 -23.84 -7.35 4.01
CA ALA A 642 -23.23 -7.92 2.81
C ALA A 642 -23.39 -9.44 2.74
N VAL A 643 -23.17 -10.15 3.86
CA VAL A 643 -23.36 -11.61 3.94
C VAL A 643 -24.82 -11.99 3.73
N GLU A 644 -25.76 -11.28 4.35
CA GLU A 644 -27.20 -11.49 4.16
C GLU A 644 -27.60 -11.28 2.69
N TYR A 645 -27.12 -10.21 2.07
CA TYR A 645 -27.37 -9.93 0.66
C TYR A 645 -26.75 -10.97 -0.27
N MET A 646 -25.52 -11.44 0.02
CA MET A 646 -24.85 -12.50 -0.72
C MET A 646 -25.60 -13.83 -0.66
N PHE A 647 -26.11 -14.22 0.52
CA PHE A 647 -26.88 -15.45 0.67
C PHE A 647 -28.21 -15.39 -0.08
N ALA A 648 -28.90 -14.24 -0.03
CA ALA A 648 -30.10 -14.02 -0.84
C ALA A 648 -29.78 -14.06 -2.35
N TRP A 649 -28.66 -13.46 -2.76
CA TRP A 649 -28.21 -13.47 -4.15
C TRP A 649 -27.93 -14.89 -4.66
N ARG A 650 -27.17 -15.70 -3.91
CA ARG A 650 -26.84 -17.08 -4.28
C ARG A 650 -28.07 -17.96 -4.43
N GLU A 651 -29.08 -17.77 -3.59
CA GLU A 651 -30.34 -18.49 -3.67
C GLU A 651 -31.18 -18.05 -4.87
N VAL A 652 -31.46 -16.75 -4.97
CA VAL A 652 -32.45 -16.20 -5.91
C VAL A 652 -31.88 -16.05 -7.32
N VAL A 653 -30.64 -15.58 -7.44
CA VAL A 653 -29.97 -15.32 -8.72
C VAL A 653 -29.03 -16.47 -9.09
N GLY A 654 -28.20 -16.90 -8.13
CA GLY A 654 -27.18 -17.92 -8.33
C GLY A 654 -27.73 -19.35 -8.54
N GLY A 655 -28.95 -19.63 -8.09
CA GLY A 655 -29.57 -20.96 -8.17
C GLY A 655 -28.89 -22.01 -7.30
N CYS A 656 -28.32 -21.60 -6.16
CA CYS A 656 -27.54 -22.46 -5.29
C CYS A 656 -28.39 -23.26 -4.29
N ASN A 657 -27.94 -24.48 -3.97
CA ASN A 657 -28.55 -25.32 -2.95
C ASN A 657 -28.22 -24.80 -1.53
N ALA A 658 -28.94 -25.28 -0.51
CA ALA A 658 -28.80 -24.83 0.88
C ALA A 658 -27.36 -24.91 1.44
N GLU A 659 -26.60 -25.95 1.08
CA GLU A 659 -25.19 -26.11 1.49
C GLU A 659 -24.26 -25.10 0.79
N ALA A 660 -24.43 -24.91 -0.53
CA ALA A 660 -23.65 -23.98 -1.33
C ALA A 660 -23.95 -22.51 -0.97
N LYS A 661 -25.19 -22.22 -0.57
CA LYS A 661 -25.65 -20.89 -0.16
C LYS A 661 -24.81 -20.32 0.96
N GLN A 662 -24.49 -21.12 1.99
CA GLN A 662 -23.80 -20.69 3.22
C GLN A 662 -22.27 -20.87 3.18
N SER A 663 -21.69 -21.17 2.02
CA SER A 663 -20.23 -21.32 1.93
C SER A 663 -19.51 -19.99 2.15
N ASP A 664 -18.45 -19.99 2.95
CA ASP A 664 -17.56 -18.83 3.11
C ASP A 664 -16.53 -18.69 1.97
N HIS A 665 -16.60 -19.55 0.95
CA HIS A 665 -15.69 -19.47 -0.19
C HIS A 665 -15.96 -18.21 -1.02
N ILE A 666 -14.88 -17.48 -1.34
CA ILE A 666 -14.88 -16.28 -2.18
C ILE A 666 -13.92 -16.54 -3.33
N ASP A 667 -14.44 -16.48 -4.55
CA ASP A 667 -13.66 -16.52 -5.78
C ASP A 667 -13.33 -15.08 -6.23
N GLY A 668 -12.11 -14.86 -6.72
CA GLY A 668 -11.66 -13.54 -7.18
C GLY A 668 -12.32 -13.07 -8.48
N SER A 669 -13.12 -13.92 -9.13
CA SER A 669 -13.88 -13.60 -10.35
C SER A 669 -15.39 -13.65 -10.16
N ALA A 670 -15.88 -13.55 -8.92
CA ALA A 670 -17.29 -13.56 -8.55
C ALA A 670 -18.08 -14.82 -8.99
N ARG A 671 -17.40 -15.89 -9.38
CA ARG A 671 -18.08 -17.14 -9.79
C ARG A 671 -18.75 -17.82 -8.62
N ASP A 672 -18.22 -17.63 -7.41
CA ASP A 672 -18.78 -18.13 -6.15
C ASP A 672 -20.17 -17.55 -5.83
N LEU A 673 -20.65 -16.55 -6.58
CA LEU A 673 -22.01 -16.04 -6.44
C LEU A 673 -23.05 -16.87 -7.22
N PHE A 674 -22.59 -17.83 -8.03
CA PHE A 674 -23.43 -18.62 -8.93
C PHE A 674 -23.15 -20.11 -8.78
N CYS A 675 -24.16 -20.93 -9.06
CA CYS A 675 -24.04 -22.38 -9.02
C CYS A 675 -24.17 -23.03 -10.40
N THR A 676 -23.57 -24.21 -10.51
CA THR A 676 -23.77 -25.17 -11.60
C THR A 676 -25.20 -25.73 -11.58
N PRO A 677 -25.68 -26.37 -12.67
CA PRO A 677 -27.01 -27.00 -12.68
C PRO A 677 -27.23 -28.02 -11.55
N ASP A 678 -26.16 -28.65 -11.06
CA ASP A 678 -26.18 -29.58 -9.93
C ASP A 678 -26.26 -28.87 -8.56
N GLY A 679 -26.36 -27.53 -8.55
CA GLY A 679 -26.50 -26.70 -7.36
C GLY A 679 -25.22 -26.50 -6.54
N LYS A 680 -24.05 -26.85 -7.11
CA LYS A 680 -22.71 -26.60 -6.52
C LYS A 680 -22.13 -25.28 -7.00
N LEU A 681 -21.37 -24.59 -6.14
CA LEU A 681 -20.72 -23.32 -6.48
C LEU A 681 -19.81 -23.45 -7.71
N LYS A 682 -19.85 -22.45 -8.58
CA LYS A 682 -18.84 -22.28 -9.62
C LYS A 682 -17.62 -21.63 -8.98
N GLY A 683 -16.52 -22.35 -8.78
CA GLY A 683 -15.32 -21.79 -8.13
C GLY A 683 -14.57 -22.83 -7.32
#